data_AF-A0A5J5FBS7-F1
#
_entry.id   AF-A0A5J5FBS7-F1
#
_cell.length_a   1.000
_cell.length_b   1.000
_cell.length_c   1.000
_cell.angle_alpha   90.00
_cell.angle_beta   90.00
_cell.angle_gamma   90.00
#
_symmetry.space_group_name_H-M   'P 1'
#
loop_
_entity.id
_entity.type
_entity.pdbx_description
1 polymer ?
#
loop_
_entity_poly.entity_id
_entity_poly.type
_entity_poly.pdbx_seq_one_letter_code
_entity_poly.pdbx_strand_id
1 'polypeptide(L)'
;MAKEKRKHSNTHDSASGSHKKKGKKEHKKPAPATTAPTVENDDIKSAFRAGLFDKEVLSEYNAQYANSGPYPHAIIPSLINPSLLHSVKQEILEHLSFTAKETDIYRLHQTGDLANLSGLPAELAAKLPSLRRLRDALYSQTFRDYIVGISGCGPLSGTKTDMAINVYTPGCHLLTHDDVIGSRRVSYILYLCGSEKEPWQASWGGALRLYPTKKDADGTKVPTAEWSRVCPPSWNQLAFFEVVPGESFHDVEEVYDAEDSSERVRMAISGWFHIPQRGEGGFVEGLEEELGKKSSLASLQTKNDRYDRPQPMVVPYPAEFEEGFSEEELDFLVKYINPMYLQPDPLRQIAKQFTEENSIHLGAFLRNKFEAALKEYIEAADTEPSSWPVAVPPHKQKFLYLQASEKKAKDREMSPIEELLTVLFPSQEFRKLLQYATKLKLNSHNVLARRFRRGMDYTLATGMASNASAEQDEAPIQLELCLNLTPTSGWEPRDPSEEKPKKKRSKKSKLNPAHKEEKKEVKRFDDSTRTVGGYEMYMSTEDDDPTHDPAVYKAGAEEEDDGVLFMSHPSWNTLSLALRDQGTLKFVKYVSASAKGDRWDLVGEFAAVDAQDDDSEEDDDSEEDDEDGEAGEDDKDEDGEDKQEEGTSDSDSYDGRYDDDEEWLGCSP
;
A
#
# COMPACT_ATOMS: atom_id res chain seq x y z
N MET A 1 6.66 57.24 -52.53
CA MET A 1 6.46 56.65 -53.87
C MET A 1 5.14 55.87 -53.82
N ALA A 2 4.00 56.49 -54.13
CA ALA A 2 3.44 56.72 -55.46
C ALA A 2 2.91 55.45 -56.14
N LYS A 3 1.56 55.38 -56.24
CA LYS A 3 0.65 54.75 -57.23
C LYS A 3 -0.52 54.11 -56.47
N GLU A 4 -1.70 54.71 -56.31
CA GLU A 4 -2.62 55.38 -57.26
C GLU A 4 -3.14 54.47 -58.38
N LYS A 5 -4.44 54.15 -58.30
CA LYS A 5 -5.48 54.05 -59.37
C LYS A 5 -6.84 53.97 -58.64
N ARG A 6 -7.68 55.02 -58.53
CA ARG A 6 -8.59 55.64 -59.54
C ARG A 6 -9.38 54.56 -60.33
N LYS A 7 -10.71 54.58 -60.50
CA LYS A 7 -11.68 55.69 -60.53
C LYS A 7 -13.14 55.15 -60.65
N HIS A 8 -14.09 55.88 -60.06
CA HIS A 8 -15.45 56.28 -60.57
C HIS A 8 -16.49 55.21 -60.94
N SER A 9 -17.81 55.44 -60.87
CA SER A 9 -18.74 56.45 -60.30
C SER A 9 -20.15 55.88 -60.59
N ASN A 10 -21.16 56.05 -59.74
CA ASN A 10 -22.31 56.96 -59.96
C ASN A 10 -23.33 56.65 -58.84
N THR A 11 -23.64 57.55 -57.90
CA THR A 11 -24.56 58.72 -57.92
C THR A 11 -26.02 58.40 -57.57
N HIS A 12 -26.57 59.27 -56.70
CA HIS A 12 -27.97 59.49 -56.31
C HIS A 12 -28.56 58.50 -55.29
N ASP A 13 -29.28 58.89 -54.24
CA ASP A 13 -29.69 60.19 -53.71
C ASP A 13 -30.22 59.98 -52.26
N SER A 14 -30.14 61.04 -51.46
CA SER A 14 -30.98 61.51 -50.34
C SER A 14 -32.19 60.65 -49.82
N ALA A 15 -32.69 60.76 -48.58
CA ALA A 15 -32.80 61.88 -47.68
C ALA A 15 -33.21 61.44 -46.26
N SER A 16 -33.03 62.38 -45.33
CA SER A 16 -33.54 62.49 -43.97
C SER A 16 -35.02 62.14 -43.74
N GLY A 17 -35.37 61.72 -42.52
CA GLY A 17 -36.75 61.77 -42.04
C GLY A 17 -36.91 61.44 -40.55
N SER A 18 -36.89 62.47 -39.71
CA SER A 18 -37.34 62.40 -38.31
C SER A 18 -38.81 62.82 -38.22
N HIS A 19 -39.54 62.14 -37.31
CA HIS A 19 -40.73 62.59 -36.53
C HIS A 19 -42.04 61.77 -36.62
N LYS A 20 -42.43 61.28 -35.43
CA LYS A 20 -43.74 61.35 -34.73
C LYS A 20 -44.61 60.09 -34.56
N LYS A 21 -44.77 59.77 -33.26
CA LYS A 21 -46.02 59.63 -32.46
C LYS A 21 -46.59 58.23 -32.15
N LYS A 22 -46.50 57.95 -30.83
CA LYS A 22 -47.54 57.52 -29.86
C LYS A 22 -48.28 56.18 -30.04
N GLY A 23 -48.10 55.32 -29.04
CA GLY A 23 -49.08 54.34 -28.57
C GLY A 23 -48.71 53.78 -27.19
N LYS A 24 -49.46 54.15 -26.15
CA LYS A 24 -49.35 53.65 -24.76
C LYS A 24 -49.86 52.19 -24.69
N LYS A 25 -49.09 51.29 -24.07
CA LYS A 25 -49.61 50.22 -23.19
C LYS A 25 -48.63 50.03 -22.03
N GLU A 26 -49.12 50.24 -20.81
CA GLU A 26 -48.38 50.07 -19.56
C GLU A 26 -48.06 48.59 -19.34
N HIS A 27 -46.77 48.26 -19.25
CA HIS A 27 -46.31 46.97 -18.78
C HIS A 27 -46.40 46.94 -17.25
N LYS A 28 -47.14 45.97 -16.71
CA LYS A 28 -47.09 45.57 -15.30
C LYS A 28 -45.64 45.31 -14.91
N LYS A 29 -45.19 45.95 -13.82
CA LYS A 29 -43.96 45.58 -13.11
C LYS A 29 -44.03 44.09 -12.73
N PRO A 30 -42.96 43.30 -12.91
CA PRO A 30 -42.91 41.98 -12.31
C PRO A 30 -42.83 42.15 -10.78
N ALA A 31 -43.64 41.37 -10.07
CA ALA A 31 -43.57 41.23 -8.62
C ALA A 31 -42.24 40.57 -8.23
N PRO A 32 -41.67 40.87 -7.04
CA PRO A 32 -40.52 40.15 -6.55
C PRO A 32 -40.93 38.71 -6.22
N ALA A 33 -40.25 37.74 -6.84
CA ALA A 33 -40.41 36.34 -6.54
C ALA A 33 -39.88 36.06 -5.12
N THR A 34 -40.83 35.82 -4.21
CA THR A 34 -40.89 34.71 -3.25
C THR A 34 -39.59 34.20 -2.60
N THR A 35 -39.52 34.53 -1.31
CA THR A 35 -38.82 33.88 -0.19
C THR A 35 -38.75 32.34 -0.24
N ALA A 36 -37.70 31.79 -0.84
CA ALA A 36 -37.34 30.36 -0.75
C ALA A 36 -35.87 30.00 -0.43
N PRO A 37 -34.85 30.90 -0.40
CA PRO A 37 -33.48 30.50 -0.05
C PRO A 37 -33.19 30.49 1.47
N THR A 38 -34.05 31.06 2.31
CA THR A 38 -33.80 31.18 3.76
C THR A 38 -34.07 29.89 4.52
N VAL A 39 -35.12 29.14 4.15
CA VAL A 39 -35.53 27.92 4.87
C VAL A 39 -34.58 26.74 4.60
N GLU A 40 -34.12 26.56 3.36
CA GLU A 40 -33.12 25.52 3.03
C GLU A 40 -31.78 25.77 3.72
N ASN A 41 -31.37 27.04 3.83
CA ASN A 41 -30.11 27.41 4.50
C ASN A 41 -30.22 27.24 6.02
N ASP A 42 -31.38 27.52 6.62
CA ASP A 42 -31.63 27.30 8.05
C ASP A 42 -31.66 25.81 8.41
N ASP A 43 -32.22 24.93 7.57
CA ASP A 43 -32.17 23.49 7.78
C ASP A 43 -30.73 22.95 7.68
N ILE A 44 -29.97 23.38 6.67
CA ILE A 44 -28.54 23.03 6.52
C ILE A 44 -27.75 23.47 7.76
N LYS A 45 -27.93 24.71 8.21
CA LYS A 45 -27.24 25.23 9.41
C LYS A 45 -27.61 24.47 10.68
N SER A 46 -28.84 23.97 10.78
CA SER A 46 -29.31 23.21 11.93
C SER A 46 -28.62 21.84 12.09
N ALA A 47 -27.99 21.33 11.02
CA ALA A 47 -27.17 20.13 11.05
C ALA A 47 -25.83 20.33 11.78
N PHE A 48 -25.38 21.58 11.96
CA PHE A 48 -24.14 21.93 12.64
C PHE A 48 -24.38 22.40 14.08
N ARG A 49 -23.33 22.54 14.89
CA ARG A 49 -23.46 23.16 16.21
C ARG A 49 -23.95 24.61 16.08
N ALA A 50 -24.69 25.06 17.08
CA ALA A 50 -25.09 26.46 17.18
C ALA A 50 -23.86 27.37 17.21
N GLY A 51 -23.91 28.48 16.45
CA GLY A 51 -22.84 29.49 16.38
C GLY A 51 -21.62 29.11 15.53
N LEU A 52 -21.59 27.93 14.88
CA LEU A 52 -20.45 27.54 14.04
C LEU A 52 -20.11 28.59 12.96
N PHE A 53 -21.17 29.14 12.33
CA PHE A 53 -21.06 30.08 11.22
C PHE A 53 -20.98 31.56 11.65
N ASP A 54 -20.81 31.83 12.94
CA ASP A 54 -20.62 33.18 13.44
C ASP A 54 -19.28 33.75 12.95
N LYS A 55 -19.23 35.05 12.67
CA LYS A 55 -18.06 35.69 12.06
C LYS A 55 -16.82 35.60 12.95
N GLU A 56 -17.02 35.71 14.26
CA GLU A 56 -15.97 35.63 15.26
C GLU A 56 -15.35 34.23 15.29
N VAL A 57 -16.20 33.18 15.22
CA VAL A 57 -15.76 31.77 15.18
C VAL A 57 -15.01 31.47 13.87
N LEU A 58 -15.53 31.95 12.74
CA LEU A 58 -14.85 31.83 11.45
C LEU A 58 -13.46 32.51 11.48
N SER A 59 -13.38 33.73 12.03
CA SER A 59 -12.12 34.48 12.14
C SER A 59 -11.12 33.76 13.05
N GLU A 60 -11.59 33.10 14.10
CA GLU A 60 -10.74 32.32 15.00
C GLU A 60 -10.14 31.12 14.25
N TYR A 61 -10.95 30.33 13.55
CA TYR A 61 -10.44 29.17 12.82
C TYR A 61 -9.56 29.56 11.63
N ASN A 62 -9.84 30.66 10.93
CA ASN A 62 -8.95 31.20 9.91
C ASN A 62 -7.56 31.54 10.50
N ALA A 63 -7.53 32.21 11.66
CA ALA A 63 -6.28 32.51 12.35
C ALA A 63 -5.57 31.23 12.84
N GLN A 64 -6.29 30.25 13.38
CA GLN A 64 -5.71 28.96 13.78
C GLN A 64 -5.10 28.23 12.58
N TYR A 65 -5.83 28.15 11.46
CA TYR A 65 -5.37 27.51 10.23
C TYR A 65 -4.08 28.15 9.71
N ALA A 66 -4.06 29.48 9.59
CA ALA A 66 -2.91 30.24 9.09
C ALA A 66 -1.66 30.12 9.98
N ASN A 67 -1.82 29.89 11.28
CA ASN A 67 -0.72 29.78 12.25
C ASN A 67 -0.39 28.33 12.64
N SER A 68 -1.02 27.35 12.00
CA SER A 68 -0.81 25.93 12.28
C SER A 68 0.44 25.40 11.57
N GLY A 69 0.98 24.27 12.05
CA GLY A 69 2.13 23.59 11.46
C GLY A 69 2.08 22.08 11.73
N PRO A 70 2.73 21.25 10.90
CA PRO A 70 3.80 21.59 9.96
C PRO A 70 3.37 22.20 8.62
N TYR A 71 2.10 22.06 8.26
CA TYR A 71 1.44 22.75 7.16
C TYR A 71 0.05 23.23 7.64
N PRO A 72 -0.60 24.15 6.90
CA PRO A 72 -1.91 24.67 7.29
C PRO A 72 -2.97 23.57 7.46
N HIS A 73 -3.55 23.48 8.65
CA HIS A 73 -4.60 22.54 9.02
C HIS A 73 -5.50 23.14 10.10
N ALA A 74 -6.72 22.63 10.24
CA ALA A 74 -7.65 23.04 11.29
C ALA A 74 -8.24 21.84 12.02
N ILE A 75 -8.50 22.04 13.31
CA ILE A 75 -9.18 21.10 14.20
C ILE A 75 -10.40 21.80 14.80
N ILE A 76 -11.60 21.38 14.42
CA ILE A 76 -12.87 21.95 14.87
C ILE A 76 -13.54 20.96 15.82
N PRO A 77 -13.50 21.16 17.15
CA PRO A 77 -14.27 20.33 18.08
C PRO A 77 -15.76 20.59 17.94
N SER A 78 -16.61 19.59 18.23
CA SER A 78 -18.07 19.71 18.24
C SER A 78 -18.67 20.32 16.96
N LEU A 79 -18.35 19.75 15.79
CA LEU A 79 -18.77 20.29 14.49
C LEU A 79 -20.29 20.17 14.26
N ILE A 80 -20.81 18.96 14.40
CA ILE A 80 -22.17 18.57 14.01
C ILE A 80 -23.12 18.72 15.20
N ASN A 81 -24.40 18.95 14.91
CA ASN A 81 -25.46 18.88 15.90
C ASN A 81 -25.39 17.53 16.66
N PRO A 82 -25.29 17.52 18.00
CA PRO A 82 -25.09 16.28 18.76
C PRO A 82 -26.15 15.21 18.49
N SER A 83 -27.43 15.59 18.41
CA SER A 83 -28.52 14.65 18.14
C SER A 83 -28.39 14.02 16.76
N LEU A 84 -28.02 14.82 15.74
CA LEU A 84 -27.79 14.31 14.40
C LEU A 84 -26.63 13.32 14.38
N LEU A 85 -25.48 13.66 14.98
CA LEU A 85 -24.30 12.79 14.94
C LEU A 85 -24.53 11.47 15.72
N HIS A 86 -25.29 11.51 16.80
CA HIS A 86 -25.72 10.29 17.50
C HIS A 86 -26.57 9.39 16.59
N SER A 87 -27.56 9.95 15.89
CA SER A 87 -28.38 9.19 14.94
C SER A 87 -27.54 8.63 13.78
N VAL A 88 -26.58 9.40 13.25
CA VAL A 88 -25.63 8.92 12.23
C VAL A 88 -24.84 7.72 12.73
N LYS A 89 -24.25 7.79 13.93
CA LYS A 89 -23.49 6.66 14.49
C LYS A 89 -24.38 5.44 14.71
N GLN A 90 -25.63 5.63 15.17
CA GLN A 90 -26.58 4.53 15.32
C GLN A 90 -26.93 3.88 13.97
N GLU A 91 -27.26 4.67 12.95
CA GLU A 91 -27.56 4.16 11.60
C GLU A 91 -26.39 3.36 11.01
N ILE A 92 -25.16 3.87 11.12
CA ILE A 92 -23.94 3.16 10.70
C ILE A 92 -23.83 1.84 11.45
N LEU A 93 -24.05 1.87 12.77
CA LEU A 93 -23.96 0.69 13.60
C LEU A 93 -25.12 -0.31 13.36
N GLU A 94 -26.29 0.10 12.91
CA GLU A 94 -27.41 -0.83 12.74
C GLU A 94 -27.48 -1.45 11.36
N HIS A 95 -26.94 -0.77 10.34
CA HIS A 95 -27.24 -1.09 8.95
C HIS A 95 -26.02 -1.35 8.06
N LEU A 96 -24.82 -0.95 8.46
CA LEU A 96 -23.61 -1.15 7.65
C LEU A 96 -22.76 -2.32 8.16
N SER A 97 -22.31 -3.14 7.20
CA SER A 97 -21.28 -4.16 7.38
C SER A 97 -19.90 -3.57 7.07
N PHE A 98 -18.87 -4.15 7.69
CA PHE A 98 -17.49 -3.74 7.50
C PHE A 98 -16.65 -4.99 7.20
N THR A 99 -15.75 -4.83 6.24
CA THR A 99 -14.79 -5.86 5.83
C THR A 99 -13.39 -5.38 6.19
N ALA A 100 -12.61 -6.26 6.82
CA ALA A 100 -11.20 -6.00 7.06
C ALA A 100 -10.44 -5.98 5.72
N LYS A 101 -9.62 -4.95 5.54
CA LYS A 101 -8.70 -4.82 4.40
C LYS A 101 -7.29 -4.56 4.94
N GLU A 102 -6.31 -5.24 4.36
CA GLU A 102 -4.90 -5.06 4.65
C GLU A 102 -4.13 -4.96 3.33
N THR A 103 -3.32 -3.91 3.21
CA THR A 103 -2.39 -3.66 2.11
C THR A 103 -0.98 -3.53 2.68
N ASP A 104 0.02 -3.12 1.90
CA ASP A 104 1.30 -2.68 2.44
C ASP A 104 1.13 -1.45 3.37
N ILE A 105 0.37 -0.44 2.94
CA ILE A 105 0.26 0.89 3.57
C ILE A 105 -0.78 0.99 4.69
N TYR A 106 -1.80 0.12 4.74
CA TYR A 106 -2.83 0.18 5.79
C TYR A 106 -3.33 -1.18 6.26
N ARG A 107 -4.01 -1.15 7.40
CA ARG A 107 -4.94 -2.17 7.87
C ARG A 107 -6.14 -1.45 8.49
N LEU A 108 -7.34 -1.67 7.96
CA LEU A 108 -8.56 -1.04 8.47
C LEU A 108 -9.81 -1.84 8.10
N HIS A 109 -10.94 -1.47 8.67
CA HIS A 109 -12.26 -1.98 8.33
C HIS A 109 -13.01 -0.94 7.52
N GLN A 110 -13.41 -1.29 6.30
CA GLN A 110 -14.15 -0.41 5.40
C GLN A 110 -15.48 -1.05 5.02
N THR A 111 -16.48 -0.23 4.68
CA THR A 111 -17.76 -0.74 4.17
C THR A 111 -17.55 -1.40 2.81
N GLY A 112 -17.70 -2.73 2.75
CA GLY A 112 -17.43 -3.55 1.56
C GLY A 112 -18.31 -3.24 0.36
N ASP A 113 -19.51 -2.70 0.59
CA ASP A 113 -20.48 -2.50 -0.49
C ASP A 113 -20.13 -1.31 -1.41
N LEU A 114 -19.33 -0.33 -0.97
CA LEU A 114 -19.44 1.04 -1.47
C LEU A 114 -18.16 1.85 -1.31
N ALA A 115 -17.39 1.97 -2.39
CA ALA A 115 -16.32 2.97 -2.50
C ALA A 115 -16.84 4.42 -2.32
N ASN A 116 -18.16 4.64 -2.43
CA ASN A 116 -18.80 5.93 -2.16
C ASN A 116 -20.24 5.75 -1.66
N LEU A 117 -20.65 6.47 -0.62
CA LEU A 117 -22.02 6.44 -0.07
C LEU A 117 -23.10 6.83 -1.10
N SER A 118 -22.72 7.42 -2.23
CA SER A 118 -23.62 7.72 -3.35
C SER A 118 -24.08 6.46 -4.11
N GLY A 119 -23.36 5.34 -4.04
CA GLY A 119 -23.68 4.09 -4.74
C GLY A 119 -24.62 3.15 -3.98
N LEU A 120 -25.10 3.55 -2.79
CA LEU A 120 -25.86 2.68 -1.86
C LEU A 120 -27.09 2.08 -2.57
N PRO A 121 -27.35 0.76 -2.45
CA PRO A 121 -28.62 0.19 -2.87
C PRO A 121 -29.78 0.97 -2.25
N ALA A 122 -30.83 1.25 -3.01
CA ALA A 122 -31.91 2.14 -2.59
C ALA A 122 -32.55 1.73 -1.24
N GLU A 123 -32.63 0.42 -0.98
CA GLU A 123 -33.14 -0.13 0.28
C GLU A 123 -32.24 0.20 1.48
N LEU A 124 -30.92 0.18 1.29
CA LEU A 124 -29.96 0.52 2.33
C LEU A 124 -29.89 2.04 2.51
N ALA A 125 -29.91 2.82 1.42
CA ALA A 125 -29.97 4.27 1.48
C ALA A 125 -31.22 4.78 2.25
N ALA A 126 -32.36 4.10 2.13
CA ALA A 126 -33.58 4.42 2.86
C ALA A 126 -33.46 4.23 4.39
N LYS A 127 -32.52 3.38 4.84
CA LYS A 127 -32.23 3.13 6.26
C LYS A 127 -31.21 4.11 6.84
N LEU A 128 -30.64 5.01 6.03
CA LEU A 128 -29.56 5.91 6.40
C LEU A 128 -29.91 7.41 6.24
N PRO A 129 -31.10 7.88 6.69
CA PRO A 129 -31.53 9.26 6.46
C PRO A 129 -30.67 10.30 7.19
N SER A 130 -30.17 10.00 8.39
CA SER A 130 -29.30 10.92 9.14
C SER A 130 -27.92 11.02 8.50
N LEU A 131 -27.36 9.90 8.04
CA LEU A 131 -26.09 9.89 7.29
C LEU A 131 -26.20 10.67 5.98
N ARG A 132 -27.33 10.54 5.26
CA ARG A 132 -27.62 11.36 4.09
C ARG A 132 -27.69 12.85 4.44
N ARG A 133 -28.40 13.20 5.53
CA ARG A 133 -28.49 14.59 6.00
C ARG A 133 -27.12 15.16 6.36
N LEU A 134 -26.25 14.37 7.00
CA LEU A 134 -24.87 14.76 7.29
C LEU A 134 -24.08 15.03 6.00
N ARG A 135 -24.13 14.12 5.03
CA ARG A 135 -23.49 14.30 3.71
C ARG A 135 -23.95 15.60 3.05
N ASP A 136 -25.27 15.78 2.93
CA ASP A 136 -25.86 16.93 2.24
C ASP A 136 -25.49 18.25 2.97
N ALA A 137 -25.36 18.22 4.30
CA ALA A 137 -24.87 19.36 5.07
C ALA A 137 -23.38 19.65 4.83
N LEU A 138 -22.50 18.64 4.85
CA LEU A 138 -21.06 18.79 4.59
C LEU A 138 -20.78 19.30 3.16
N TYR A 139 -21.52 18.83 2.16
CA TYR A 139 -21.34 19.27 0.77
C TYR A 139 -22.17 20.49 0.36
N SER A 140 -22.95 21.04 1.30
CA SER A 140 -23.74 22.26 1.08
C SER A 140 -22.86 23.46 0.71
N GLN A 141 -23.42 24.41 -0.04
CA GLN A 141 -22.74 25.67 -0.34
C GLN A 141 -22.33 26.40 0.95
N THR A 142 -23.18 26.40 1.97
CA THR A 142 -22.92 27.04 3.26
C THR A 142 -21.67 26.49 3.94
N PHE A 143 -21.49 25.17 3.98
CA PHE A 143 -20.31 24.58 4.61
C PHE A 143 -19.06 24.67 3.72
N ARG A 144 -19.20 24.54 2.40
CA ARG A 144 -18.09 24.77 1.47
C ARG A 144 -17.55 26.19 1.58
N ASP A 145 -18.41 27.20 1.60
CA ASP A 145 -18.01 28.60 1.80
C ASP A 145 -17.32 28.81 3.15
N TYR A 146 -17.75 28.08 4.19
CA TYR A 146 -17.11 28.11 5.50
C TYR A 146 -15.69 27.54 5.47
N ILE A 147 -15.48 26.37 4.84
CA ILE A 147 -14.15 25.79 4.64
C ILE A 147 -13.26 26.74 3.84
N VAL A 148 -13.77 27.29 2.73
CA VAL A 148 -13.04 28.29 1.92
C VAL A 148 -12.70 29.54 2.72
N GLY A 149 -13.61 30.00 3.58
CA GLY A 149 -13.37 31.13 4.47
C GLY A 149 -12.28 30.86 5.51
N ILE A 150 -12.12 29.61 5.97
CA ILE A 150 -11.05 29.22 6.89
C ILE A 150 -9.72 29.08 6.15
N SER A 151 -9.68 28.30 5.07
CA SER A 151 -8.44 27.87 4.44
C SER A 151 -7.92 28.79 3.34
N GLY A 152 -8.82 29.47 2.63
CA GLY A 152 -8.48 30.20 1.41
C GLY A 152 -8.20 29.30 0.19
N CYS A 153 -8.52 28.01 0.23
CA CYS A 153 -8.20 27.02 -0.83
C CYS A 153 -8.93 27.26 -2.17
N GLY A 154 -9.76 28.29 -2.27
CA GLY A 154 -10.63 28.54 -3.42
C GLY A 154 -11.85 27.61 -3.50
N PRO A 155 -12.71 27.79 -4.51
CA PRO A 155 -14.01 27.11 -4.58
C PRO A 155 -13.92 25.59 -4.53
N LEU A 156 -14.96 24.94 -4.00
CA LEU A 156 -15.05 23.49 -3.81
C LEU A 156 -16.28 22.93 -4.52
N SER A 157 -16.18 21.73 -5.09
CA SER A 157 -17.31 21.03 -5.70
C SER A 157 -18.37 20.67 -4.66
N GLY A 158 -19.64 20.92 -4.99
CA GLY A 158 -20.80 20.44 -4.22
C GLY A 158 -21.44 19.19 -4.81
N THR A 159 -21.16 18.88 -6.08
CA THR A 159 -21.73 17.69 -6.77
C THR A 159 -20.84 16.46 -6.66
N LYS A 160 -19.51 16.61 -6.69
CA LYS A 160 -18.56 15.51 -6.54
C LYS A 160 -18.35 15.23 -5.06
N THR A 161 -19.25 14.42 -4.49
CA THR A 161 -19.16 13.98 -3.10
C THR A 161 -18.26 12.76 -2.99
N ASP A 162 -17.27 12.81 -2.11
CA ASP A 162 -16.36 11.70 -1.81
C ASP A 162 -16.30 11.49 -0.29
N MET A 163 -16.94 10.44 0.20
CA MET A 163 -17.08 10.20 1.64
C MET A 163 -17.11 8.70 1.93
N ALA A 164 -16.23 8.27 2.83
CA ALA A 164 -16.07 6.89 3.25
C ALA A 164 -16.10 6.78 4.77
N ILE A 165 -16.57 5.63 5.26
CA ILE A 165 -16.59 5.32 6.69
C ILE A 165 -15.53 4.26 6.94
N ASN A 166 -14.56 4.62 7.79
CA ASN A 166 -13.45 3.76 8.14
C ASN A 166 -13.46 3.48 9.63
N VAL A 167 -13.23 2.21 9.99
CA VAL A 167 -13.13 1.75 11.36
C VAL A 167 -11.73 1.18 11.59
N TYR A 168 -11.10 1.63 12.67
CA TYR A 168 -9.79 1.16 13.11
C TYR A 168 -9.97 0.47 14.47
N THR A 169 -9.72 -0.82 14.50
CA THR A 169 -9.63 -1.67 15.70
C THR A 169 -8.15 -1.85 16.09
N PRO A 170 -7.81 -2.46 17.25
CA PRO A 170 -6.41 -2.63 17.63
C PRO A 170 -5.56 -3.31 16.54
N GLY A 171 -4.39 -2.73 16.24
CA GLY A 171 -3.50 -3.13 15.13
C GLY A 171 -3.80 -2.43 13.78
N CYS A 172 -4.97 -1.81 13.62
CA CYS A 172 -5.27 -1.00 12.44
C CYS A 172 -4.45 0.29 12.41
N HIS A 173 -4.00 0.68 11.23
CA HIS A 173 -3.12 1.81 10.95
C HIS A 173 -3.27 2.26 9.49
N LEU A 174 -2.83 3.47 9.17
CA LEU A 174 -2.62 3.96 7.81
C LEU A 174 -1.31 4.73 7.80
N LEU A 175 -0.34 4.30 7.01
CA LEU A 175 1.02 4.84 7.01
C LEU A 175 1.12 6.17 6.24
N THR A 176 2.33 6.73 6.17
CA THR A 176 2.56 8.09 5.68
C THR A 176 2.21 8.25 4.19
N HIS A 177 1.32 9.18 3.87
CA HIS A 177 0.88 9.53 2.51
C HIS A 177 0.49 11.03 2.45
N ASP A 178 0.23 11.58 1.27
CA ASP A 178 -0.07 13.02 1.10
C ASP A 178 -1.47 13.34 0.55
N ASP A 179 -2.30 12.32 0.29
CA ASP A 179 -3.66 12.41 -0.25
C ASP A 179 -3.78 12.97 -1.69
N VAL A 180 -2.67 13.10 -2.41
CA VAL A 180 -2.60 13.75 -3.73
C VAL A 180 -3.07 12.80 -4.83
N ILE A 181 -4.39 12.73 -4.99
CA ILE A 181 -5.05 11.85 -5.98
C ILE A 181 -6.11 12.65 -6.76
N GLY A 182 -6.00 12.65 -8.09
CA GLY A 182 -6.99 13.22 -9.00
C GLY A 182 -7.31 14.70 -8.71
N SER A 183 -8.58 14.99 -8.44
CA SER A 183 -9.11 16.36 -8.19
C SER A 183 -9.28 16.72 -6.73
N ARG A 184 -8.74 15.95 -5.79
CA ARG A 184 -8.86 16.23 -4.35
C ARG A 184 -8.21 17.59 -4.04
N ARG A 185 -8.89 18.42 -3.24
CA ARG A 185 -8.42 19.75 -2.82
C ARG A 185 -8.35 19.92 -1.32
N VAL A 186 -9.33 19.41 -0.57
CA VAL A 186 -9.32 19.45 0.90
C VAL A 186 -9.65 18.07 1.42
N SER A 187 -8.76 17.51 2.25
CA SER A 187 -9.00 16.27 2.99
C SER A 187 -9.66 16.62 4.33
N TYR A 188 -10.66 15.82 4.74
CA TYR A 188 -11.30 15.97 6.04
C TYR A 188 -11.57 14.63 6.72
N ILE A 189 -11.58 14.66 8.04
CA ILE A 189 -11.85 13.51 8.90
C ILE A 189 -12.77 13.97 10.04
N LEU A 190 -14.00 13.44 10.07
CA LEU A 190 -14.95 13.63 11.15
C LEU A 190 -14.95 12.41 12.06
N TYR A 191 -14.57 12.59 13.32
CA TYR A 191 -14.39 11.50 14.27
C TYR A 191 -15.69 11.13 15.00
N LEU A 192 -16.01 9.83 14.96
CA LEU A 192 -17.15 9.20 15.65
C LEU A 192 -16.68 8.24 16.76
N CYS A 193 -15.41 8.36 17.18
CA CYS A 193 -14.81 7.54 18.22
C CYS A 193 -15.02 8.13 19.62
N GLY A 194 -15.09 7.25 20.62
CA GLY A 194 -15.48 7.62 21.98
C GLY A 194 -16.91 8.15 22.06
N SER A 195 -17.20 8.87 23.15
CA SER A 195 -18.43 9.61 23.39
C SER A 195 -18.17 10.80 24.32
N GLU A 196 -19.19 11.62 24.55
CA GLU A 196 -19.12 12.73 25.53
C GLU A 196 -18.86 12.24 26.96
N LYS A 197 -19.31 11.02 27.30
CA LYS A 197 -19.14 10.42 28.64
C LYS A 197 -17.85 9.63 28.77
N GLU A 198 -17.43 9.01 27.66
CA GLU A 198 -16.26 8.14 27.57
C GLU A 198 -15.40 8.63 26.40
N PRO A 199 -14.62 9.70 26.61
CA PRO A 199 -13.81 10.28 25.55
C PRO A 199 -12.69 9.33 25.14
N TRP A 200 -12.27 9.43 23.87
CA TRP A 200 -11.10 8.72 23.38
C TRP A 200 -9.85 9.21 24.10
N GLN A 201 -8.99 8.29 24.54
CA GLN A 201 -7.74 8.62 25.21
C GLN A 201 -6.58 8.62 24.21
N ALA A 202 -5.68 9.60 24.31
CA ALA A 202 -4.51 9.66 23.43
C ALA A 202 -3.62 8.41 23.54
N SER A 203 -3.58 7.76 24.71
CA SER A 203 -2.84 6.51 24.94
C SER A 203 -3.41 5.31 24.19
N TRP A 204 -4.60 5.41 23.58
CA TRP A 204 -5.20 4.35 22.78
C TRP A 204 -4.72 4.37 21.32
N GLY A 205 -3.89 5.35 20.95
CA GLY A 205 -3.41 5.53 19.58
C GLY A 205 -4.50 6.09 18.65
N GLY A 206 -4.38 5.83 17.36
CA GLY A 206 -5.35 6.30 16.36
C GLY A 206 -5.28 7.80 16.04
N ALA A 207 -4.25 8.50 16.50
CA ALA A 207 -4.05 9.92 16.22
C ALA A 207 -3.76 10.18 14.75
N LEU A 208 -4.24 11.31 14.24
CA LEU A 208 -3.73 11.89 12.99
C LEU A 208 -2.37 12.51 13.29
N ARG A 209 -1.30 12.06 12.63
CA ARG A 209 0.04 12.65 12.78
C ARG A 209 0.43 13.38 11.50
N LEU A 210 1.02 14.57 11.63
CA LEU A 210 1.40 15.42 10.50
C LEU A 210 2.92 15.56 10.44
N TYR A 211 3.48 15.39 9.24
CA TYR A 211 4.92 15.36 8.99
C TYR A 211 5.42 16.67 8.38
N PRO A 212 6.48 17.28 8.93
CA PRO A 212 7.13 18.40 8.28
C PRO A 212 7.94 17.93 7.08
N THR A 213 8.09 18.83 6.11
CA THR A 213 8.93 18.61 4.93
C THR A 213 10.18 19.47 5.00
N LYS A 214 11.28 18.93 4.48
CA LYS A 214 12.51 19.66 4.22
C LYS A 214 12.62 19.95 2.74
N LYS A 215 12.97 21.19 2.41
CA LYS A 215 13.22 21.61 1.04
C LYS A 215 14.69 21.40 0.71
N ASP A 216 14.96 20.67 -0.36
CA ASP A 216 16.31 20.47 -0.88
C ASP A 216 16.75 21.62 -1.83
N ALA A 217 18.01 21.61 -2.25
CA ALA A 217 18.63 22.63 -3.09
C ALA A 217 17.93 22.85 -4.44
N ASP A 218 17.34 21.81 -5.01
CA ASP A 218 16.59 21.87 -6.27
C ASP A 218 15.13 22.33 -6.09
N GLY A 219 14.69 22.48 -4.84
CA GLY A 219 13.36 22.91 -4.46
C GLY A 219 12.37 21.80 -4.11
N THR A 220 12.76 20.53 -4.26
CA THR A 220 11.91 19.38 -3.91
C THR A 220 11.69 19.32 -2.40
N LYS A 221 10.45 19.03 -1.98
CA LYS A 221 10.07 18.87 -0.58
C LYS A 221 9.97 17.39 -0.23
N VAL A 222 10.69 16.98 0.82
CA VAL A 222 10.75 15.58 1.27
C VAL A 222 10.33 15.53 2.74
N PRO A 223 9.40 14.65 3.15
CA PRO A 223 8.98 14.54 4.54
C PRO A 223 10.12 14.02 5.41
N THR A 224 10.22 14.54 6.63
CA THR A 224 11.14 14.00 7.63
C THR A 224 10.65 12.67 8.18
N ALA A 225 11.54 11.83 8.69
CA ALA A 225 11.19 10.54 9.30
C ALA A 225 10.17 10.65 10.45
N GLU A 226 10.22 11.76 11.21
CA GLU A 226 9.38 11.98 12.39
C GLU A 226 8.30 13.02 12.10
N TRP A 227 7.14 12.82 12.72
CA TRP A 227 6.06 13.79 12.73
C TRP A 227 6.35 14.93 13.72
N SER A 228 5.74 16.09 13.52
CA SER A 228 5.86 17.23 14.46
C SER A 228 4.54 17.62 15.13
N ARG A 229 3.43 17.04 14.66
CA ARG A 229 2.09 17.30 15.21
C ARG A 229 1.34 15.99 15.38
N VAL A 230 0.70 15.82 16.53
CA VAL A 230 -0.17 14.69 16.87
C VAL A 230 -1.54 15.24 17.25
N CYS A 231 -2.57 14.73 16.61
CA CYS A 231 -3.96 15.13 16.81
C CYS A 231 -4.79 13.90 17.21
N PRO A 232 -4.91 13.61 18.52
CA PRO A 232 -5.76 12.52 18.99
C PRO A 232 -7.21 12.75 18.58
N PRO A 233 -7.93 11.70 18.13
CA PRO A 233 -9.29 11.86 17.66
C PRO A 233 -10.23 12.07 18.85
N SER A 234 -11.32 12.81 18.64
CA SER A 234 -12.33 13.06 19.67
C SER A 234 -13.73 13.04 19.08
N TRP A 235 -14.72 12.61 19.87
CA TRP A 235 -16.11 12.63 19.46
C TRP A 235 -16.52 13.99 18.85
N ASN A 236 -17.11 13.97 17.66
CA ASN A 236 -17.62 15.15 16.95
C ASN A 236 -16.53 16.19 16.59
N GLN A 237 -15.27 15.79 16.53
CA GLN A 237 -14.17 16.63 16.08
C GLN A 237 -13.95 16.44 14.57
N LEU A 238 -13.76 17.55 13.86
CA LEU A 238 -13.32 17.57 12.47
C LEU A 238 -11.85 17.97 12.41
N ALA A 239 -11.04 17.19 11.70
CA ALA A 239 -9.74 17.62 11.22
C ALA A 239 -9.81 17.85 9.70
N PHE A 240 -9.22 18.92 9.19
CA PHE A 240 -9.08 19.11 7.74
C PHE A 240 -7.84 19.91 7.36
N PHE A 241 -7.37 19.72 6.13
CA PHE A 241 -6.24 20.43 5.54
C PHE A 241 -6.35 20.42 4.01
N GLU A 242 -5.71 21.39 3.37
CA GLU A 242 -5.57 21.42 1.92
C GLU A 242 -4.61 20.31 1.44
N VAL A 243 -4.98 19.66 0.33
CA VAL A 243 -4.16 18.63 -0.31
C VAL A 243 -3.12 19.33 -1.18
N VAL A 244 -1.86 19.20 -0.78
CA VAL A 244 -0.74 19.90 -1.41
C VAL A 244 0.35 18.89 -1.79
N PRO A 245 0.61 18.69 -3.10
CA PRO A 245 1.63 17.77 -3.60
C PRO A 245 2.98 17.94 -2.92
N GLY A 246 3.49 16.87 -2.30
CA GLY A 246 4.79 16.88 -1.61
C GLY A 246 4.83 17.69 -0.30
N GLU A 247 3.68 18.06 0.28
CA GLU A 247 3.62 18.80 1.55
C GLU A 247 2.67 18.21 2.59
N SER A 248 1.45 17.81 2.21
CA SER A 248 0.39 17.39 3.13
C SER A 248 0.58 15.97 3.69
N PHE A 249 1.81 15.61 4.04
CA PHE A 249 2.14 14.28 4.54
C PHE A 249 1.59 14.03 5.93
N HIS A 250 0.81 12.97 6.06
CA HIS A 250 0.17 12.55 7.31
C HIS A 250 -0.01 11.04 7.36
N ASP A 251 -0.38 10.55 8.54
CA ASP A 251 -0.72 9.16 8.76
C ASP A 251 -1.80 9.02 9.86
N VAL A 252 -2.26 7.78 10.07
CA VAL A 252 -3.05 7.38 11.23
C VAL A 252 -2.22 6.43 12.08
N GLU A 253 -1.85 6.90 13.27
CA GLU A 253 -1.19 6.10 14.30
C GLU A 253 -1.96 4.82 14.58
N GLU A 254 -1.24 3.72 14.82
CA GLU A 254 -1.84 2.44 15.19
C GLU A 254 -2.80 2.59 16.37
N VAL A 255 -3.96 1.93 16.30
CA VAL A 255 -4.84 1.78 17.47
C VAL A 255 -4.25 0.68 18.36
N TYR A 256 -3.97 0.99 19.62
CA TYR A 256 -3.30 0.05 20.53
C TYR A 256 -4.27 -0.87 21.25
N ASP A 257 -3.79 -2.04 21.67
CA ASP A 257 -4.55 -3.00 22.47
C ASP A 257 -4.98 -2.44 23.82
N ALA A 258 -6.19 -2.84 24.22
CA ALA A 258 -6.72 -2.55 25.54
C ALA A 258 -6.11 -3.46 26.60
N GLU A 259 -5.67 -2.88 27.72
CA GLU A 259 -5.26 -3.65 28.90
C GLU A 259 -6.46 -4.30 29.59
N ASP A 260 -7.61 -3.61 29.54
CA ASP A 260 -8.91 -4.15 29.91
C ASP A 260 -9.58 -4.77 28.68
N SER A 261 -10.54 -5.68 28.86
CA SER A 261 -11.27 -6.29 27.74
C SER A 261 -12.24 -5.32 27.04
N SER A 262 -11.97 -4.01 27.10
CA SER A 262 -12.79 -2.97 26.48
C SER A 262 -12.57 -2.94 24.97
N GLU A 263 -13.65 -2.72 24.23
CA GLU A 263 -13.57 -2.62 22.77
C GLU A 263 -13.04 -1.23 22.38
N ARG A 264 -11.92 -1.20 21.65
CA ARG A 264 -11.34 0.04 21.12
C ARG A 264 -11.67 0.19 19.65
N VAL A 265 -12.69 1.00 19.36
CA VAL A 265 -13.16 1.24 17.99
C VAL A 265 -13.01 2.71 17.63
N ARG A 266 -12.02 3.02 16.81
CA ARG A 266 -11.85 4.34 16.22
C ARG A 266 -12.60 4.40 14.89
N MET A 267 -13.84 4.86 14.95
CA MET A 267 -14.66 5.14 13.76
C MET A 267 -14.48 6.58 13.30
N ALA A 268 -14.33 6.78 12.00
CA ALA A 268 -14.30 8.10 11.38
C ALA A 268 -15.02 8.10 10.02
N ILE A 269 -15.62 9.24 9.70
CA ILE A 269 -16.11 9.56 8.36
C ILE A 269 -15.06 10.47 7.73
N SER A 270 -14.33 9.95 6.74
CA SER A 270 -13.31 10.70 6.00
C SER A 270 -13.78 10.98 4.58
N GLY A 271 -13.24 12.01 3.96
CA GLY A 271 -13.57 12.33 2.59
C GLY A 271 -12.79 13.50 2.05
N TRP A 272 -13.10 13.86 0.80
CA TRP A 272 -12.43 14.95 0.11
C TRP A 272 -13.42 15.92 -0.53
N PHE A 273 -13.15 17.21 -0.39
CA PHE A 273 -13.71 18.20 -1.29
C PHE A 273 -12.85 18.28 -2.54
N HIS A 274 -13.48 18.20 -3.71
CA HIS A 274 -12.81 18.29 -5.00
C HIS A 274 -12.77 19.72 -5.53
N ILE A 275 -11.89 19.96 -6.51
CA ILE A 275 -11.99 21.16 -7.35
C ILE A 275 -13.38 21.17 -8.04
N PRO A 276 -13.96 22.36 -8.31
CA PRO A 276 -15.27 22.45 -8.95
C PRO A 276 -15.30 21.71 -10.28
N GLN A 277 -16.43 21.08 -10.58
CA GLN A 277 -16.68 20.31 -11.80
C GLN A 277 -17.31 21.18 -12.88
N ARG A 278 -17.34 20.69 -14.12
CA ARG A 278 -17.95 21.41 -15.25
C ARG A 278 -19.41 21.78 -14.91
N GLY A 279 -19.72 23.07 -14.95
CA GLY A 279 -21.04 23.62 -14.59
C GLY A 279 -21.16 24.19 -13.18
N GLU A 280 -20.15 23.98 -12.32
CA GLU A 280 -20.10 24.59 -10.98
C GLU A 280 -19.38 25.94 -10.99
N GLY A 281 -19.72 26.80 -10.03
CA GLY A 281 -19.05 28.09 -9.84
C GLY A 281 -17.57 27.91 -9.48
N GLY A 282 -16.67 28.56 -10.22
CA GLY A 282 -15.22 28.44 -10.01
C GLY A 282 -14.55 27.29 -10.76
N PHE A 283 -15.27 26.59 -11.65
CA PHE A 283 -14.68 25.62 -12.57
C PHE A 283 -13.62 26.27 -13.47
N VAL A 284 -12.49 25.57 -13.63
CA VAL A 284 -11.40 25.95 -14.53
C VAL A 284 -11.12 24.76 -15.43
N GLU A 285 -11.32 24.94 -16.73
CA GLU A 285 -11.08 23.91 -17.74
C GLU A 285 -9.60 23.53 -17.79
N GLY A 286 -9.30 22.22 -17.80
CA GLY A 286 -7.93 21.68 -17.80
C GLY A 286 -7.23 21.63 -16.43
N LEU A 287 -7.80 22.18 -15.35
CA LEU A 287 -7.16 22.18 -14.03
C LEU A 287 -7.05 20.77 -13.42
N GLU A 288 -8.07 19.92 -13.57
CA GLU A 288 -8.04 18.53 -13.10
C GLU A 288 -6.93 17.74 -13.80
N GLU A 289 -6.78 17.91 -15.11
CA GLU A 289 -5.72 17.27 -15.90
C GLU A 289 -4.33 17.79 -15.52
N GLU A 290 -4.18 19.08 -15.26
CA GLU A 290 -2.92 19.68 -14.81
C GLU A 290 -2.51 19.15 -13.43
N LEU A 291 -3.46 19.07 -12.48
CA LEU A 291 -3.23 18.49 -11.16
C LEU A 291 -2.98 16.99 -11.25
N GLY A 292 -3.69 16.28 -12.13
CA GLY A 292 -3.46 14.88 -12.48
C GLY A 292 -2.02 14.61 -12.93
N LYS A 293 -1.49 15.48 -13.81
CA LYS A 293 -0.09 15.39 -14.29
C LYS A 293 0.95 15.69 -13.20
N LYS A 294 0.60 16.52 -12.20
CA LYS A 294 1.47 16.82 -11.05
C LYS A 294 1.38 15.76 -9.94
N SER A 295 0.25 15.06 -9.87
CA SER A 295 -0.06 14.02 -8.88
C SER A 295 0.31 12.60 -9.32
N SER A 296 0.67 12.39 -10.60
CA SER A 296 1.13 11.08 -11.05
C SER A 296 2.39 10.70 -10.27
N LEU A 297 2.16 9.84 -9.28
CA LEU A 297 3.13 9.23 -8.37
C LEU A 297 4.35 8.67 -9.14
N ALA A 298 4.14 8.22 -10.37
CA ALA A 298 5.15 7.80 -11.34
C ALA A 298 6.21 8.88 -11.68
N SER A 299 5.83 10.17 -11.75
CA SER A 299 6.78 11.27 -12.02
C SER A 299 7.58 11.70 -10.79
N LEU A 300 7.09 11.39 -9.59
CA LEU A 300 7.77 11.65 -8.32
C LEU A 300 8.65 10.47 -7.87
N GLN A 301 8.24 9.22 -8.10
CA GLN A 301 9.00 8.03 -7.70
C GLN A 301 10.37 7.96 -8.40
N THR A 302 10.43 8.00 -9.73
CA THR A 302 11.70 7.83 -10.49
C THR A 302 12.71 8.97 -10.32
N LYS A 303 12.28 10.17 -9.90
CA LYS A 303 13.19 11.31 -9.64
C LYS A 303 13.61 11.45 -8.18
N ASN A 304 12.95 10.75 -7.25
CA ASN A 304 13.17 10.93 -5.81
C ASN A 304 14.09 9.90 -5.17
N ASP A 305 14.53 8.86 -5.87
CA ASP A 305 15.37 7.81 -5.27
C ASP A 305 16.68 8.35 -4.71
N ARG A 306 17.19 9.48 -5.22
CA ARG A 306 18.37 10.17 -4.65
C ARG A 306 18.15 10.66 -3.21
N TYR A 307 16.90 10.79 -2.75
CA TYR A 307 16.54 11.16 -1.39
C TYR A 307 16.38 9.97 -0.46
N ASP A 308 16.27 8.78 -1.04
CA ASP A 308 16.07 7.56 -0.27
C ASP A 308 17.32 7.29 0.54
N ARG A 309 17.17 6.95 1.81
CA ARG A 309 18.28 6.49 2.64
C ARG A 309 17.86 5.18 3.26
N PRO A 310 18.74 4.17 3.30
CA PRO A 310 20.10 4.14 2.73
C PRO A 310 20.13 4.29 1.20
N GLN A 311 21.25 4.79 0.66
CA GLN A 311 21.53 4.67 -0.77
C GLN A 311 22.19 3.31 -1.02
N PRO A 312 21.86 2.59 -2.10
CA PRO A 312 22.52 1.33 -2.43
C PRO A 312 24.04 1.51 -2.55
N MET A 313 24.81 0.59 -1.95
CA MET A 313 26.27 0.54 -2.06
C MET A 313 26.66 -0.71 -2.84
N VAL A 314 26.46 -0.64 -4.16
CA VAL A 314 26.73 -1.77 -5.06
C VAL A 314 28.24 -1.95 -5.22
N VAL A 315 28.73 -3.14 -4.86
CA VAL A 315 30.13 -3.53 -4.98
C VAL A 315 30.25 -4.64 -6.03
N PRO A 316 31.01 -4.42 -7.13
CA PRO A 316 31.22 -5.46 -8.14
C PRO A 316 32.11 -6.58 -7.59
N TYR A 317 31.83 -7.80 -8.02
CA TYR A 317 32.72 -8.91 -7.78
C TYR A 317 33.86 -8.97 -8.82
N PRO A 318 35.00 -9.59 -8.48
CA PRO A 318 36.03 -9.94 -9.47
C PRO A 318 35.47 -10.84 -10.57
N ALA A 319 35.97 -10.65 -11.80
CA ALA A 319 35.58 -11.47 -12.96
C ALA A 319 36.08 -12.91 -12.85
N GLU A 320 37.18 -13.14 -12.13
CA GLU A 320 37.76 -14.46 -11.90
C GLU A 320 36.83 -15.27 -10.98
N PHE A 321 36.48 -16.48 -11.43
CA PHE A 321 35.75 -17.46 -10.65
C PHE A 321 36.50 -18.79 -10.70
N GLU A 322 36.89 -19.30 -9.53
CA GLU A 322 37.53 -20.61 -9.41
C GLU A 322 36.49 -21.66 -9.00
N GLU A 323 36.43 -22.75 -9.76
CA GLU A 323 35.55 -23.90 -9.44
C GLU A 323 36.06 -24.71 -8.25
N GLY A 324 35.12 -25.22 -7.45
CA GLY A 324 35.36 -26.12 -6.34
C GLY A 324 35.97 -25.41 -5.12
N PHE A 325 35.56 -25.78 -3.91
CA PHE A 325 36.06 -25.09 -2.71
C PHE A 325 37.47 -25.55 -2.31
N SER A 326 38.35 -24.59 -1.97
CA SER A 326 39.62 -24.89 -1.29
C SER A 326 39.39 -25.23 0.20
N GLU A 327 40.38 -25.84 0.84
CA GLU A 327 40.33 -26.14 2.29
C GLU A 327 40.22 -24.84 3.11
N GLU A 328 40.95 -23.79 2.71
CA GLU A 328 40.92 -22.48 3.37
C GLU A 328 39.55 -21.78 3.23
N GLU A 329 38.91 -21.89 2.06
CA GLU A 329 37.57 -21.35 1.82
C GLU A 329 36.52 -22.05 2.70
N LEU A 330 36.59 -23.38 2.82
CA LEU A 330 35.70 -24.15 3.69
C LEU A 330 35.96 -23.82 5.18
N ASP A 331 37.22 -23.71 5.58
CA ASP A 331 37.62 -23.30 6.94
C ASP A 331 37.13 -21.89 7.28
N PHE A 332 37.08 -20.98 6.30
CA PHE A 332 36.46 -19.68 6.45
C PHE A 332 34.95 -19.80 6.65
N LEU A 333 34.23 -20.47 5.75
CA LEU A 333 32.77 -20.59 5.79
C LEU A 333 32.28 -21.29 7.05
N VAL A 334 32.96 -22.34 7.51
CA VAL A 334 32.56 -23.11 8.69
C VAL A 334 32.64 -22.31 9.99
N LYS A 335 33.29 -21.14 10.01
CA LYS A 335 33.26 -20.22 11.15
C LYS A 335 31.85 -19.65 11.36
N TYR A 336 31.11 -19.44 10.28
CA TYR A 336 29.83 -18.76 10.27
C TYR A 336 28.66 -19.68 9.93
N ILE A 337 28.82 -20.55 8.95
CA ILE A 337 27.75 -21.35 8.33
C ILE A 337 27.68 -22.74 8.95
N ASN A 338 26.46 -23.25 9.10
CA ASN A 338 26.21 -24.61 9.53
C ASN A 338 26.85 -25.60 8.53
N PRO A 339 27.73 -26.52 8.98
CA PRO A 339 28.47 -27.43 8.10
C PRO A 339 27.61 -28.28 7.16
N MET A 340 26.33 -28.49 7.47
CA MET A 340 25.40 -29.21 6.59
C MET A 340 25.25 -28.54 5.23
N TYR A 341 25.28 -27.21 5.17
CA TYR A 341 25.15 -26.43 3.93
C TYR A 341 26.44 -26.38 3.10
N LEU A 342 27.55 -26.90 3.64
CA LEU A 342 28.83 -26.98 2.96
C LEU A 342 29.08 -28.39 2.38
N GLN A 343 28.13 -29.32 2.58
CA GLN A 343 28.24 -30.67 2.04
C GLN A 343 27.71 -30.73 0.59
N PRO A 344 28.31 -31.55 -0.30
CA PRO A 344 27.89 -31.63 -1.70
C PRO A 344 26.42 -32.01 -1.91
N ASP A 345 25.92 -33.04 -1.21
CA ASP A 345 24.56 -33.55 -1.45
C ASP A 345 23.46 -32.56 -1.03
N PRO A 346 23.49 -31.97 0.19
CA PRO A 346 22.55 -30.90 0.56
C PRO A 346 22.63 -29.70 -0.38
N LEU A 347 23.82 -29.28 -0.82
CA LEU A 347 23.98 -28.13 -1.71
C LEU A 347 23.38 -28.40 -3.10
N ARG A 348 23.50 -29.63 -3.62
CA ARG A 348 22.81 -30.06 -4.85
C ARG A 348 21.29 -30.07 -4.70
N GLN A 349 20.79 -30.51 -3.56
CA GLN A 349 19.34 -30.50 -3.29
C GLN A 349 18.79 -29.07 -3.23
N ILE A 350 19.52 -28.18 -2.57
CA ILE A 350 19.19 -26.74 -2.51
C ILE A 350 19.15 -26.14 -3.90
N ALA A 351 20.19 -26.39 -4.72
CA ALA A 351 20.24 -25.94 -6.10
C ALA A 351 19.04 -26.43 -6.92
N LYS A 352 18.71 -27.72 -6.81
CA LYS A 352 17.55 -28.29 -7.51
C LYS A 352 16.26 -27.59 -7.11
N GLN A 353 15.99 -27.45 -5.81
CA GLN A 353 14.77 -26.81 -5.33
C GLN A 353 14.71 -25.34 -5.76
N PHE A 354 15.82 -24.61 -5.66
CA PHE A 354 15.86 -23.21 -6.06
C PHE A 354 15.59 -23.02 -7.56
N THR A 355 16.12 -23.87 -8.43
CA THR A 355 15.84 -23.83 -9.87
C THR A 355 14.36 -24.13 -10.19
N GLU A 356 13.69 -24.94 -9.38
CA GLU A 356 12.26 -25.27 -9.57
C GLU A 356 11.33 -24.17 -9.01
N GLU A 357 11.65 -23.59 -7.86
CA GLU A 357 10.75 -22.71 -7.10
C GLU A 357 11.15 -21.21 -7.18
N ASN A 358 12.31 -20.87 -7.75
CA ASN A 358 12.92 -19.53 -7.75
C ASN A 358 13.05 -18.88 -6.35
N SER A 359 12.84 -19.67 -5.30
CA SER A 359 12.92 -19.24 -3.90
C SER A 359 13.20 -20.44 -3.00
N ILE A 360 13.81 -20.21 -1.83
CA ILE A 360 14.05 -21.27 -0.84
C ILE A 360 14.25 -20.70 0.57
N HIS A 361 13.86 -21.46 1.59
CA HIS A 361 14.14 -21.20 3.00
C HIS A 361 15.09 -22.22 3.62
N LEU A 362 16.16 -21.76 4.24
CA LEU A 362 17.17 -22.58 4.93
C LEU A 362 17.19 -22.24 6.42
N GLY A 363 16.62 -23.12 7.24
CA GLY A 363 16.59 -22.95 8.71
C GLY A 363 17.88 -23.38 9.39
N ALA A 364 18.22 -22.78 10.54
CA ALA A 364 19.48 -23.03 11.24
C ALA A 364 20.72 -22.82 10.35
N PHE A 365 20.69 -21.74 9.56
CA PHE A 365 21.71 -21.43 8.55
C PHE A 365 23.09 -21.15 9.16
N LEU A 366 23.13 -20.28 10.16
CA LEU A 366 24.33 -19.95 10.92
C LEU A 366 24.68 -21.09 11.89
N ARG A 367 25.98 -21.30 12.07
CA ARG A 367 26.54 -22.27 13.02
C ARG A 367 26.18 -21.90 14.46
N ASN A 368 25.83 -22.90 15.26
CA ASN A 368 25.42 -22.75 16.68
C ASN A 368 26.30 -21.82 17.52
N LYS A 369 27.63 -21.84 17.32
CA LYS A 369 28.54 -20.99 18.08
C LYS A 369 28.38 -19.50 17.70
N PHE A 370 28.23 -19.21 16.41
CA PHE A 370 28.10 -17.85 15.91
C PHE A 370 26.69 -17.32 16.18
N GLU A 371 25.65 -18.11 15.92
CA GLU A 371 24.28 -17.68 16.18
C GLU A 371 24.00 -17.42 17.67
N ALA A 372 24.60 -18.17 18.60
CA ALA A 372 24.46 -17.90 20.02
C ALA A 372 24.99 -16.51 20.42
N ALA A 373 26.18 -16.13 19.94
CA ALA A 373 26.76 -14.81 20.20
C ALA A 373 25.95 -13.69 19.54
N LEU A 374 25.46 -13.93 18.30
CA LEU A 374 24.60 -13.00 17.60
C LEU A 374 23.26 -12.80 18.31
N LYS A 375 22.67 -13.87 18.85
CA LYS A 375 21.42 -13.81 19.62
C LYS A 375 21.56 -12.95 20.86
N GLU A 376 22.61 -13.19 21.64
CA GLU A 376 22.90 -12.40 22.84
C GLU A 376 23.06 -10.92 22.50
N TYR A 377 23.77 -10.61 21.41
CA TYR A 377 23.91 -9.24 20.93
C TYR A 377 22.56 -8.60 20.54
N ILE A 378 21.73 -9.30 19.77
CA ILE A 378 20.43 -8.78 19.32
C ILE A 378 19.46 -8.60 20.49
N GLU A 379 19.35 -9.58 21.39
CA GLU A 379 18.48 -9.49 22.56
C GLU A 379 18.87 -8.31 23.47
N ALA A 380 20.16 -8.03 23.63
CA ALA A 380 20.62 -6.84 24.34
C ALA A 380 20.24 -5.55 23.57
N ALA A 381 20.53 -5.50 22.27
CA ALA A 381 20.28 -4.33 21.44
C ALA A 381 18.78 -4.02 21.27
N ASP A 382 17.90 -5.01 21.34
CA ASP A 382 16.45 -4.85 21.22
C ASP A 382 15.86 -4.00 22.36
N THR A 383 16.53 -3.97 23.52
CA THR A 383 16.08 -3.23 24.71
C THR A 383 16.62 -1.80 24.81
N GLU A 384 17.67 -1.48 24.05
CA GLU A 384 18.37 -0.19 24.12
C GLU A 384 18.05 0.70 22.91
N PRO A 385 18.06 2.04 23.08
CA PRO A 385 17.97 2.96 21.97
C PRO A 385 19.12 2.74 20.97
N SER A 386 18.76 2.54 19.70
CA SER A 386 19.76 2.37 18.64
C SER A 386 20.32 3.71 18.16
N SER A 387 21.62 3.72 17.84
CA SER A 387 22.28 4.83 17.14
C SER A 387 22.24 4.68 15.61
N TRP A 388 21.59 3.64 15.09
CA TRP A 388 21.48 3.41 13.66
C TRP A 388 20.65 4.52 13.01
N PRO A 389 21.03 4.99 11.80
CA PRO A 389 20.20 5.92 11.05
C PRO A 389 18.84 5.33 10.70
N VAL A 390 17.84 6.20 10.58
CA VAL A 390 16.48 5.85 10.14
C VAL A 390 16.40 6.00 8.63
N ALA A 391 15.85 4.99 7.96
CA ALA A 391 15.55 4.97 6.55
C ALA A 391 14.45 6.00 6.23
N VAL A 392 14.60 6.68 5.10
CA VAL A 392 13.71 7.75 4.64
C VAL A 392 13.53 7.65 3.12
N PRO A 393 12.49 8.28 2.55
CA PRO A 393 11.40 9.01 3.21
C PRO A 393 10.29 8.11 3.76
N PRO A 394 9.54 8.54 4.80
CA PRO A 394 8.51 7.72 5.45
C PRO A 394 7.33 7.35 4.54
N HIS A 395 7.09 8.08 3.44
CA HIS A 395 6.08 7.68 2.45
C HIS A 395 6.55 6.55 1.52
N LYS A 396 7.75 6.00 1.74
CA LYS A 396 8.28 4.81 1.06
C LYS A 396 8.74 3.76 2.07
N GLN A 397 9.48 4.19 3.09
CA GLN A 397 10.13 3.31 4.05
C GLN A 397 10.46 4.02 5.35
N LYS A 398 10.46 3.26 6.44
CA LYS A 398 10.96 3.69 7.75
C LYS A 398 11.48 2.46 8.49
N PHE A 399 12.79 2.38 8.72
CA PHE A 399 13.43 1.33 9.52
C PHE A 399 14.82 1.78 9.96
N LEU A 400 15.40 1.18 10.98
CA LEU A 400 16.79 1.42 11.34
C LEU A 400 17.70 0.55 10.49
N TYR A 401 18.84 1.10 10.06
CA TYR A 401 19.75 0.35 9.19
C TYR A 401 21.22 0.54 9.51
N LEU A 402 22.03 -0.45 9.12
CA LEU A 402 23.48 -0.38 9.12
C LEU A 402 24.02 -0.83 7.76
N GLN A 403 24.88 0.00 7.18
CA GLN A 403 25.62 -0.30 5.95
C GLN A 403 27.12 -0.39 6.27
N ALA A 404 27.85 -1.16 5.45
CA ALA A 404 29.30 -1.19 5.51
C ALA A 404 29.86 0.24 5.32
N SER A 405 30.51 0.79 6.35
CA SER A 405 31.16 2.10 6.24
C SER A 405 32.57 1.95 5.67
N GLU A 406 32.95 2.80 4.71
CA GLU A 406 34.34 2.91 4.24
C GLU A 406 35.33 3.25 5.38
N LYS A 407 34.84 3.91 6.44
CA LYS A 407 35.64 4.22 7.63
C LYS A 407 35.69 2.98 8.52
N LYS A 408 36.64 2.07 8.23
CA LYS A 408 37.04 1.04 9.19
C LYS A 408 37.28 1.72 10.54
N ALA A 409 36.45 1.39 11.54
CA ALA A 409 36.70 1.79 12.92
C ALA A 409 37.96 1.03 13.36
N LYS A 410 39.13 1.63 13.12
CA LYS A 410 40.43 0.92 13.12
C LYS A 410 40.85 0.33 14.48
N ASP A 411 40.08 0.50 15.55
CA ASP A 411 40.47 0.09 16.91
C ASP A 411 39.32 -0.47 17.77
N ARG A 412 38.17 -0.87 17.19
CA ARG A 412 37.08 -1.52 17.95
C ARG A 412 36.81 -2.94 17.47
N GLU A 413 36.46 -3.82 18.42
CA GLU A 413 35.95 -5.16 18.12
C GLU A 413 34.61 -5.02 17.39
N MET A 414 34.45 -5.76 16.28
CA MET A 414 33.22 -5.76 15.49
C MET A 414 32.14 -6.54 16.25
N SER A 415 30.92 -6.03 16.20
CA SER A 415 29.76 -6.81 16.63
C SER A 415 29.50 -7.98 15.66
N PRO A 416 28.80 -9.05 16.09
CA PRO A 416 28.44 -10.16 15.21
C PRO A 416 27.63 -9.73 13.97
N ILE A 417 26.77 -8.70 14.06
CA ILE A 417 26.06 -8.14 12.90
C ILE A 417 27.04 -7.48 11.92
N GLU A 418 28.02 -6.73 12.42
CA GLU A 418 29.03 -6.11 11.57
C GLU A 418 29.92 -7.13 10.88
N GLU A 419 30.24 -8.25 11.55
CA GLU A 419 30.96 -9.36 10.94
C GLU A 419 30.17 -9.96 9.76
N LEU A 420 28.86 -10.21 9.91
CA LEU A 420 28.04 -10.70 8.80
C LEU A 420 28.01 -9.68 7.64
N LEU A 421 27.81 -8.40 7.97
CA LEU A 421 27.65 -7.31 7.02
C LEU A 421 28.94 -6.97 6.25
N THR A 422 30.11 -7.10 6.89
CA THR A 422 31.39 -6.61 6.34
C THR A 422 32.42 -7.70 6.05
N VAL A 423 32.22 -8.91 6.57
CA VAL A 423 33.15 -10.05 6.40
C VAL A 423 32.49 -11.18 5.63
N LEU A 424 31.38 -11.75 6.14
CA LEU A 424 30.80 -12.96 5.51
C LEU A 424 30.12 -12.64 4.17
N PHE A 425 29.08 -11.81 4.17
CA PHE A 425 28.26 -11.62 2.96
C PHE A 425 29.00 -10.96 1.78
N PRO A 426 29.97 -10.05 2.01
CA PRO A 426 30.81 -9.53 0.93
C PRO A 426 31.91 -10.48 0.43
N SER A 427 32.14 -11.63 1.08
CA SER A 427 33.28 -12.52 0.78
C SER A 427 33.14 -13.29 -0.54
N GLN A 428 34.27 -13.69 -1.14
CA GLN A 428 34.26 -14.53 -2.35
C GLN A 428 33.76 -15.94 -2.04
N GLU A 429 34.10 -16.44 -0.85
CA GLU A 429 33.70 -17.75 -0.36
C GLU A 429 32.18 -17.85 -0.24
N PHE A 430 31.54 -16.79 0.26
CA PHE A 430 30.07 -16.72 0.35
C PHE A 430 29.41 -16.54 -1.01
N ARG A 431 29.97 -15.69 -1.89
CA ARG A 431 29.54 -15.60 -3.30
C ARG A 431 29.53 -16.97 -3.95
N LYS A 432 30.63 -17.73 -3.81
CA LYS A 432 30.78 -19.08 -4.37
C LYS A 432 29.71 -20.03 -3.84
N LEU A 433 29.45 -20.02 -2.53
CA LEU A 433 28.36 -20.79 -1.93
C LEU A 433 27.00 -20.45 -2.55
N LEU A 434 26.68 -19.16 -2.71
CA LEU A 434 25.43 -18.75 -3.35
C LEU A 434 25.35 -19.25 -4.80
N GLN A 435 26.41 -19.09 -5.61
CA GLN A 435 26.41 -19.59 -6.99
C GLN A 435 26.21 -21.10 -7.08
N TYR A 436 26.79 -21.88 -6.15
CA TYR A 436 26.52 -23.31 -6.09
C TYR A 436 25.08 -23.63 -5.67
N ALA A 437 24.52 -22.85 -4.75
CA ALA A 437 23.16 -23.02 -4.22
C ALA A 437 22.07 -22.56 -5.18
N THR A 438 22.36 -21.68 -6.15
CA THR A 438 21.36 -21.11 -7.05
C THR A 438 21.60 -21.39 -8.53
N LYS A 439 22.81 -21.84 -8.90
CA LYS A 439 23.25 -21.98 -10.30
C LYS A 439 23.29 -20.68 -11.10
N LEU A 440 23.29 -19.54 -10.40
CA LEU A 440 23.39 -18.22 -11.01
C LEU A 440 24.82 -17.70 -10.98
N LYS A 441 25.19 -16.89 -11.98
CA LYS A 441 26.43 -16.10 -11.98
C LYS A 441 26.17 -14.75 -11.31
N LEU A 442 26.90 -14.46 -10.24
CA LEU A 442 26.71 -13.23 -9.44
C LEU A 442 27.79 -12.20 -9.77
N ASN A 443 27.36 -11.00 -10.17
CA ASN A 443 28.24 -9.94 -10.69
C ASN A 443 28.54 -8.83 -9.69
N SER A 444 27.61 -8.56 -8.77
CA SER A 444 27.77 -7.54 -7.74
C SER A 444 26.94 -7.87 -6.51
N HIS A 445 27.18 -7.16 -5.41
CA HIS A 445 26.39 -7.26 -4.19
C HIS A 445 26.11 -5.89 -3.58
N ASN A 446 24.98 -5.77 -2.89
CA ASN A 446 24.63 -4.69 -1.97
C ASN A 446 24.06 -5.35 -0.71
N VAL A 447 24.58 -4.99 0.47
CA VAL A 447 24.24 -5.69 1.72
C VAL A 447 23.84 -4.68 2.79
N LEU A 448 22.80 -5.00 3.55
CA LEU A 448 22.19 -4.10 4.52
C LEU A 448 21.69 -4.87 5.75
N ALA A 449 22.08 -4.46 6.95
CA ALA A 449 21.42 -4.92 8.17
C ALA A 449 20.27 -3.99 8.52
N ARG A 450 19.09 -4.54 8.87
CA ARG A 450 17.90 -3.76 9.18
C ARG A 450 17.32 -4.17 10.54
N ARG A 451 16.74 -3.18 11.21
CA ARG A 451 15.94 -3.34 12.43
C ARG A 451 14.64 -2.56 12.26
N PHE A 452 13.53 -3.26 12.37
CA PHE A 452 12.17 -2.71 12.28
C PHE A 452 11.57 -2.64 13.68
N ARG A 453 11.57 -1.44 14.24
CA ARG A 453 10.99 -1.13 15.55
C ARG A 453 9.48 -1.34 15.54
N ARG A 454 8.98 -2.05 16.56
CA ARG A 454 7.55 -2.20 16.79
C ARG A 454 6.85 -0.85 16.97
N GLY A 455 5.71 -0.69 16.33
CA GLY A 455 4.90 0.53 16.32
C GLY A 455 5.38 1.62 15.35
N MET A 456 6.48 1.40 14.61
CA MET A 456 7.16 2.47 13.87
C MET A 456 7.51 2.14 12.42
N ASP A 457 8.02 0.93 12.18
CA ASP A 457 8.84 0.67 11.00
C ASP A 457 8.17 -0.29 10.00
N TYR A 458 8.46 -0.07 8.71
CA TYR A 458 7.87 -0.72 7.53
C TYR A 458 8.67 -0.41 6.26
N THR A 459 8.39 -1.13 5.18
CA THR A 459 8.58 -0.64 3.80
C THR A 459 7.27 -0.77 3.03
N LEU A 460 7.10 0.04 1.99
CA LEU A 460 5.98 -0.09 1.04
C LEU A 460 6.38 -0.92 -0.18
N ALA A 461 5.39 -1.36 -0.95
CA ALA A 461 5.59 -2.13 -2.16
C ALA A 461 6.43 -1.33 -3.16
N THR A 462 7.56 -1.89 -3.55
CA THR A 462 8.49 -1.30 -4.52
C THR A 462 8.82 -2.35 -5.57
N GLY A 463 8.91 -1.96 -6.84
CA GLY A 463 9.45 -2.80 -7.92
C GLY A 463 10.97 -2.74 -7.96
N MET A 464 11.61 -3.50 -8.86
CA MET A 464 13.04 -3.32 -9.12
C MET A 464 13.30 -1.96 -9.77
N ALA A 465 14.31 -1.25 -9.27
CA ALA A 465 14.73 0.01 -9.88
C ALA A 465 15.26 -0.30 -11.30
N SER A 466 14.66 0.31 -12.32
CA SER A 466 15.21 0.26 -13.67
C SER A 466 16.50 1.06 -13.69
N ASN A 467 17.65 0.37 -13.63
CA ASN A 467 18.93 1.02 -13.90
C ASN A 467 18.89 1.49 -15.35
N ALA A 468 18.56 2.75 -15.57
CA ALA A 468 18.47 3.41 -16.87
C ALA A 468 19.82 3.51 -17.64
N SER A 469 20.80 2.67 -17.29
CA SER A 469 22.14 2.62 -17.87
C SER A 469 22.53 1.23 -18.41
N ALA A 470 21.65 0.23 -18.38
CA ALA A 470 21.93 -1.04 -19.05
C ALA A 470 21.52 -0.94 -20.53
N GLU A 471 22.49 -0.63 -21.40
CA GLU A 471 22.39 -0.84 -22.85
C GLU A 471 22.45 -2.35 -23.21
N GLN A 472 21.83 -3.21 -22.41
CA GLN A 472 21.81 -4.67 -22.62
C GLN A 472 20.36 -5.12 -22.75
N ASP A 473 20.08 -5.86 -23.84
CA ASP A 473 18.76 -6.30 -24.29
C ASP A 473 18.08 -7.36 -23.39
N GLU A 474 18.63 -7.66 -22.21
CA GLU A 474 18.08 -8.61 -21.24
C GLU A 474 17.60 -7.90 -19.97
N ALA A 475 16.40 -8.28 -19.52
CA ALA A 475 15.84 -7.75 -18.28
C ALA A 475 16.76 -8.16 -17.11
N PRO A 476 17.24 -7.19 -16.28
CA PRO A 476 18.09 -7.52 -15.15
C PRO A 476 17.32 -8.39 -14.15
N ILE A 477 17.89 -9.54 -13.79
CA ILE A 477 17.42 -10.40 -12.69
C ILE A 477 18.29 -10.18 -11.45
N GLN A 478 17.69 -10.27 -10.27
CA GLN A 478 18.36 -10.04 -9.00
C GLN A 478 18.11 -11.19 -8.05
N LEU A 479 19.17 -11.81 -7.54
CA LEU A 479 19.08 -12.73 -6.42
C LEU A 479 19.01 -11.90 -5.13
N GLU A 480 17.89 -12.00 -4.43
CA GLU A 480 17.71 -11.39 -3.12
C GLU A 480 17.89 -12.41 -2.00
N LEU A 481 18.51 -11.97 -0.93
CA LEU A 481 18.80 -12.73 0.27
C LEU A 481 18.22 -12.01 1.48
N CYS A 482 17.61 -12.77 2.39
CA CYS A 482 17.13 -12.27 3.67
C CYS A 482 17.45 -13.27 4.78
N LEU A 483 18.44 -12.95 5.62
CA LEU A 483 18.73 -13.70 6.83
C LEU A 483 17.88 -13.14 7.97
N ASN A 484 16.85 -13.88 8.36
CA ASN A 484 15.98 -13.54 9.48
C ASN A 484 16.70 -13.81 10.82
N LEU A 485 16.78 -12.77 11.65
CA LEU A 485 17.51 -12.75 12.92
C LEU A 485 16.62 -12.29 14.08
N THR A 486 15.33 -12.61 14.01
CA THR A 486 14.34 -12.13 14.99
C THR A 486 14.14 -13.17 16.10
N PRO A 487 14.58 -12.92 17.35
CA PRO A 487 14.58 -13.95 18.40
C PRO A 487 13.21 -14.14 19.07
N THR A 488 12.29 -13.20 18.89
CA THR A 488 10.97 -13.21 19.51
C THR A 488 9.97 -14.08 18.74
N SER A 489 8.91 -14.53 19.41
CA SER A 489 7.89 -15.43 18.85
C SER A 489 6.53 -14.75 18.70
N GLY A 490 5.65 -15.35 17.90
CA GLY A 490 4.27 -14.88 17.70
C GLY A 490 4.07 -13.99 16.48
N TRP A 491 4.92 -14.14 15.48
CA TRP A 491 4.88 -13.41 14.21
C TRP A 491 3.91 -14.02 13.19
N GLU A 492 3.72 -15.33 13.26
CA GLU A 492 2.77 -16.06 12.43
C GLU A 492 1.34 -15.93 12.98
N PRO A 493 0.31 -15.99 12.11
CA PRO A 493 -1.06 -16.13 12.54
C PRO A 493 -1.20 -17.35 13.47
N ARG A 494 -1.88 -17.19 14.60
CA ARG A 494 -2.17 -18.35 15.47
C ARG A 494 -3.18 -19.23 14.77
N ASP A 495 -2.84 -20.50 14.55
CA ASP A 495 -3.83 -21.49 14.09
C ASP A 495 -4.93 -21.61 15.16
N PRO A 496 -6.22 -21.35 14.81
CA PRO A 496 -7.35 -21.52 15.72
C PRO A 496 -7.46 -22.92 16.33
N SER A 497 -6.79 -23.93 15.74
CA SER A 497 -6.76 -25.31 16.23
C SER A 497 -5.92 -25.51 17.51
N GLU A 498 -4.99 -24.59 17.81
CA GLU A 498 -4.08 -24.68 18.96
C GLU A 498 -4.71 -24.20 20.29
N GLU A 499 -5.88 -23.53 20.26
CA GLU A 499 -6.63 -23.10 21.45
C GLU A 499 -7.44 -24.22 22.12
N LYS A 500 -6.93 -25.46 22.17
CA LYS A 500 -7.49 -26.46 23.09
C LYS A 500 -6.76 -26.35 24.43
N PRO A 501 -7.42 -25.87 25.52
CA PRO A 501 -6.78 -25.85 26.82
C PRO A 501 -6.38 -27.26 27.21
N LYS A 502 -5.11 -27.45 27.62
CA LYS A 502 -4.59 -28.71 28.17
C LYS A 502 -5.38 -29.08 29.43
N LYS A 503 -6.54 -29.73 29.27
CA LYS A 503 -7.30 -30.32 30.37
C LYS A 503 -6.46 -31.44 30.96
N LYS A 504 -5.93 -31.20 32.17
CA LYS A 504 -5.34 -32.24 33.03
C LYS A 504 -6.31 -33.42 33.12
N ARG A 505 -5.86 -34.59 32.69
CA ARG A 505 -6.61 -35.85 32.76
C ARG A 505 -6.83 -36.25 34.22
N SER A 506 -8.01 -35.99 34.78
CA SER A 506 -8.52 -36.70 35.96
C SER A 506 -9.56 -37.74 35.53
N LYS A 507 -9.37 -38.99 35.97
CA LYS A 507 -10.20 -40.16 35.62
C LYS A 507 -11.62 -40.09 36.22
N LYS A 508 -12.56 -40.60 35.41
CA LYS A 508 -13.89 -41.18 35.72
C LYS A 508 -15.01 -40.25 36.23
N SER A 509 -16.03 -40.03 35.39
CA SER A 509 -17.32 -40.74 35.46
C SER A 509 -18.21 -40.36 34.27
N LYS A 510 -18.88 -41.36 33.68
CA LYS A 510 -19.83 -41.22 32.56
C LYS A 510 -21.07 -40.45 33.00
N LEU A 511 -21.53 -39.47 32.22
CA LEU A 511 -22.94 -39.15 31.91
C LEU A 511 -23.02 -37.97 30.90
N ASN A 512 -23.72 -38.22 29.79
CA ASN A 512 -24.22 -37.39 28.68
C ASN A 512 -23.59 -36.00 28.39
N PRO A 513 -23.08 -35.73 27.17
CA PRO A 513 -22.93 -34.37 26.67
C PRO A 513 -24.23 -33.93 25.99
N ALA A 514 -24.99 -33.06 26.65
CA ALA A 514 -25.80 -32.11 25.88
C ALA A 514 -24.80 -31.19 25.17
N HIS A 515 -24.80 -31.22 23.84
CA HIS A 515 -24.10 -30.22 23.01
C HIS A 515 -24.67 -28.85 23.37
N LYS A 516 -23.98 -28.15 24.27
CA LYS A 516 -24.14 -26.72 24.43
C LYS A 516 -23.19 -26.12 23.41
N GLU A 517 -23.70 -25.80 22.23
CA GLU A 517 -22.99 -24.91 21.31
C GLU A 517 -22.67 -23.65 22.11
N GLU A 518 -21.38 -23.44 22.39
CA GLU A 518 -20.90 -22.13 22.80
C GLU A 518 -21.17 -21.23 21.61
N LYS A 519 -22.19 -20.38 21.73
CA LYS A 519 -22.40 -19.27 20.79
C LYS A 519 -21.11 -18.47 20.80
N LYS A 520 -20.27 -18.61 19.76
CA LYS A 520 -19.20 -17.66 19.50
C LYS A 520 -19.87 -16.29 19.41
N GLU A 521 -19.49 -15.40 20.31
CA GLU A 521 -19.91 -14.01 20.27
C GLU A 521 -19.39 -13.45 18.95
N VAL A 522 -20.29 -13.18 18.00
CA VAL A 522 -19.91 -12.61 16.70
C VAL A 522 -19.51 -11.18 16.98
N LYS A 523 -18.20 -10.93 17.04
CA LYS A 523 -17.67 -9.57 17.11
C LYS A 523 -18.11 -8.83 15.85
N ARG A 524 -18.49 -7.56 16.04
CA ARG A 524 -18.98 -6.72 14.97
C ARG A 524 -17.92 -6.44 13.90
N PHE A 525 -16.68 -6.29 14.34
CA PHE A 525 -15.50 -6.12 13.49
C PHE A 525 -14.66 -7.39 13.64
N ASP A 526 -14.50 -8.12 12.54
CA ASP A 526 -13.76 -9.39 12.56
C ASP A 526 -12.25 -9.14 12.47
N ASP A 527 -11.55 -9.31 13.59
CA ASP A 527 -10.10 -9.24 13.68
C ASP A 527 -9.43 -10.62 13.78
N SER A 528 -10.13 -11.69 13.38
CA SER A 528 -9.59 -13.06 13.47
C SER A 528 -8.30 -13.26 12.68
N THR A 529 -8.09 -12.50 11.61
CA THR A 529 -6.89 -12.53 10.76
C THR A 529 -5.78 -11.59 11.23
N ARG A 530 -5.90 -11.00 12.43
CA ARG A 530 -4.91 -10.05 12.95
C ARG A 530 -3.57 -10.70 13.22
N THR A 531 -2.53 -10.14 12.60
CA THR A 531 -1.13 -10.46 12.87
C THR A 531 -0.41 -9.22 13.42
N VAL A 532 0.81 -9.42 13.91
CA VAL A 532 1.68 -8.32 14.36
C VAL A 532 2.50 -7.71 13.21
N GLY A 533 2.29 -8.16 11.97
CA GLY A 533 3.00 -7.72 10.78
C GLY A 533 4.47 -8.18 10.76
N GLY A 534 5.35 -7.37 10.14
CA GLY A 534 6.77 -7.66 10.01
C GLY A 534 7.13 -8.75 8.99
N TYR A 535 6.18 -9.41 8.35
CA TYR A 535 6.50 -10.37 7.28
C TYR A 535 7.01 -9.65 6.03
N GLU A 536 7.95 -10.28 5.36
CA GLU A 536 8.43 -9.89 4.03
C GLU A 536 7.53 -10.56 2.99
N MET A 537 7.12 -9.81 1.97
CA MET A 537 6.16 -10.22 0.96
C MET A 537 6.68 -9.88 -0.43
N TYR A 538 6.51 -10.81 -1.36
CA TYR A 538 6.75 -10.67 -2.79
C TYR A 538 5.44 -10.95 -3.53
N MET A 539 5.11 -10.10 -4.48
CA MET A 539 3.86 -10.17 -5.21
C MET A 539 4.05 -9.80 -6.67
N SER A 540 3.23 -10.38 -7.53
CA SER A 540 3.20 -10.07 -8.97
C SER A 540 2.67 -8.65 -9.20
N THR A 541 3.17 -7.98 -10.25
CA THR A 541 2.56 -6.76 -10.79
C THR A 541 1.48 -7.04 -11.82
N GLU A 542 1.41 -8.28 -12.32
CA GLU A 542 0.44 -8.72 -13.32
C GLU A 542 -0.84 -9.16 -12.59
N ASP A 543 -1.80 -8.26 -12.48
CA ASP A 543 -3.19 -8.58 -12.12
C ASP A 543 -4.05 -8.56 -13.39
N ASP A 544 -4.70 -9.68 -13.70
CA ASP A 544 -5.63 -9.82 -14.83
C ASP A 544 -6.97 -9.07 -14.60
N ASP A 545 -7.23 -8.56 -13.39
CA ASP A 545 -8.43 -7.81 -13.04
C ASP A 545 -8.13 -6.31 -12.81
N PRO A 546 -8.54 -5.40 -13.73
CA PRO A 546 -8.33 -3.96 -13.59
C PRO A 546 -9.13 -3.30 -12.45
N THR A 547 -9.96 -4.06 -11.73
CA THR A 547 -10.69 -3.61 -10.53
C THR A 547 -10.03 -4.03 -9.22
N HIS A 548 -9.06 -4.95 -9.27
CA HIS A 548 -8.25 -5.33 -8.12
C HIS A 548 -7.17 -4.27 -7.90
N ASP A 549 -7.02 -3.79 -6.67
CA ASP A 549 -5.91 -2.91 -6.32
C ASP A 549 -4.73 -3.82 -6.00
N PRO A 550 -3.65 -3.84 -6.81
CA PRO A 550 -2.53 -4.76 -6.65
C PRO A 550 -1.80 -4.59 -5.32
N ALA A 551 -2.11 -3.58 -4.50
CA ALA A 551 -1.60 -3.48 -3.14
C ALA A 551 -2.42 -4.28 -2.09
N VAL A 552 -3.60 -4.81 -2.45
CA VAL A 552 -4.57 -5.46 -1.54
C VAL A 552 -4.47 -6.98 -1.64
N TYR A 553 -3.60 -7.60 -0.84
CA TYR A 553 -3.42 -9.06 -0.82
C TYR A 553 -4.21 -9.77 0.30
N LYS A 554 -5.09 -9.07 1.04
CA LYS A 554 -6.00 -9.68 2.02
C LYS A 554 -7.37 -9.02 1.97
N ALA A 555 -8.13 -9.29 0.92
CA ALA A 555 -9.53 -8.92 0.76
C ALA A 555 -10.46 -10.06 1.18
N GLY A 556 -10.70 -10.23 2.48
CA GLY A 556 -11.62 -11.28 2.97
C GLY A 556 -11.12 -12.72 2.71
N ALA A 557 -11.87 -13.70 3.19
CA ALA A 557 -11.44 -15.11 3.22
C ALA A 557 -11.85 -15.92 1.96
N GLU A 558 -12.27 -15.26 0.88
CA GLU A 558 -12.94 -15.91 -0.27
C GLU A 558 -12.30 -15.64 -1.65
N GLU A 559 -11.19 -14.89 -1.74
CA GLU A 559 -10.49 -14.65 -3.01
C GLU A 559 -9.23 -15.54 -3.09
N GLU A 560 -9.20 -16.47 -4.05
CA GLU A 560 -8.20 -17.55 -4.18
C GLU A 560 -6.92 -17.16 -4.93
N ASP A 561 -6.79 -15.91 -5.39
CA ASP A 561 -5.60 -15.45 -6.14
C ASP A 561 -5.28 -13.99 -5.77
N ASP A 562 -4.46 -13.79 -4.74
CA ASP A 562 -4.08 -12.48 -4.17
C ASP A 562 -2.72 -11.96 -4.72
N GLY A 563 -2.23 -12.56 -5.80
CA GLY A 563 -0.96 -12.20 -6.46
C GLY A 563 0.29 -12.45 -5.62
N VAL A 564 0.18 -13.13 -4.48
CA VAL A 564 1.31 -13.41 -3.57
C VAL A 564 2.20 -14.53 -4.11
N LEU A 565 3.46 -14.20 -4.37
CA LEU A 565 4.47 -15.15 -4.87
C LEU A 565 5.23 -15.82 -3.72
N PHE A 566 5.61 -15.05 -2.70
CA PHE A 566 6.45 -15.53 -1.61
C PHE A 566 6.26 -14.69 -0.35
N MET A 567 6.08 -15.34 0.81
CA MET A 567 5.92 -14.68 2.10
C MET A 567 6.84 -15.28 3.17
N SER A 568 7.59 -14.44 3.88
CA SER A 568 8.51 -14.85 4.94
C SER A 568 8.24 -14.11 6.25
N HIS A 569 7.79 -14.85 7.27
CA HIS A 569 7.61 -14.31 8.61
C HIS A 569 8.96 -14.13 9.35
N PRO A 570 9.08 -13.11 10.22
CA PRO A 570 10.23 -12.98 11.10
C PRO A 570 10.46 -14.27 11.89
N SER A 571 11.67 -14.78 11.80
CA SER A 571 12.11 -16.00 12.47
C SER A 571 13.57 -15.86 12.91
N TRP A 572 14.06 -16.85 13.64
CA TRP A 572 15.44 -16.88 14.10
C TRP A 572 16.28 -17.81 13.23
N ASN A 573 17.39 -17.27 12.69
CA ASN A 573 18.41 -18.04 11.98
C ASN A 573 17.86 -18.79 10.75
N THR A 574 17.07 -18.09 9.94
CA THR A 574 16.50 -18.62 8.69
C THR A 574 16.97 -17.76 7.53
N LEU A 575 17.67 -18.35 6.57
CA LEU A 575 18.07 -17.70 5.33
C LEU A 575 17.00 -17.92 4.26
N SER A 576 16.45 -16.85 3.71
CA SER A 576 15.58 -16.88 2.54
C SER A 576 16.38 -16.41 1.32
N LEU A 577 16.26 -17.12 0.20
CA LEU A 577 16.73 -16.66 -1.11
C LEU A 577 15.52 -16.58 -2.05
N ALA A 578 15.47 -15.56 -2.90
CA ALA A 578 14.45 -15.39 -3.92
C ALA A 578 15.05 -14.73 -5.16
N LEU A 579 14.70 -15.23 -6.35
CA LEU A 579 15.02 -14.60 -7.61
C LEU A 579 13.91 -13.59 -7.96
N ARG A 580 14.31 -12.37 -8.27
CA ARG A 580 13.39 -11.26 -8.51
C ARG A 580 13.62 -10.62 -9.86
N ASP A 581 12.53 -10.33 -10.55
CA ASP A 581 12.49 -9.65 -11.84
C ASP A 581 11.74 -8.30 -11.77
N GLN A 582 11.55 -7.65 -12.91
CA GLN A 582 10.86 -6.36 -13.00
C GLN A 582 9.34 -6.46 -12.72
N GLY A 583 8.75 -7.65 -12.85
CA GLY A 583 7.32 -7.92 -12.62
C GLY A 583 6.99 -8.22 -11.15
N THR A 584 7.96 -8.10 -10.24
CA THR A 584 7.78 -8.47 -8.83
C THR A 584 7.92 -7.26 -7.90
N LEU A 585 6.87 -6.98 -7.12
CA LEU A 585 6.90 -6.02 -6.01
C LEU A 585 7.33 -6.69 -4.71
N LYS A 586 7.97 -5.92 -3.83
CA LYS A 586 8.42 -6.38 -2.52
C LYS A 586 8.14 -5.36 -1.42
N PHE A 587 7.78 -5.82 -0.24
CA PHE A 587 7.77 -5.01 0.98
C PHE A 587 7.92 -5.82 2.28
N VAL A 588 8.18 -5.11 3.39
CA VAL A 588 8.10 -5.63 4.77
C VAL A 588 6.94 -4.93 5.47
N LYS A 589 5.92 -5.70 5.86
CA LYS A 589 4.71 -5.16 6.50
C LYS A 589 5.06 -4.45 7.81
N TYR A 590 4.37 -3.36 8.09
CA TYR A 590 4.43 -2.63 9.35
C TYR A 590 4.46 -3.54 10.58
N VAL A 591 5.42 -3.32 11.47
CA VAL A 591 5.53 -4.05 12.74
C VAL A 591 4.63 -3.37 13.77
N SER A 592 3.57 -4.06 14.20
CA SER A 592 2.64 -3.58 15.23
C SER A 592 3.34 -3.38 16.57
N ALA A 593 2.93 -2.38 17.36
CA ALA A 593 3.36 -2.18 18.74
C ALA A 593 3.05 -3.38 19.65
N SER A 594 2.13 -4.26 19.25
CA SER A 594 1.81 -5.51 19.95
C SER A 594 2.83 -6.64 19.73
N ALA A 595 3.81 -6.46 18.83
CA ALA A 595 4.92 -7.41 18.68
C ALA A 595 5.75 -7.50 19.97
N LYS A 596 6.27 -8.71 20.27
CA LYS A 596 7.05 -8.95 21.51
C LYS A 596 8.46 -8.39 21.47
N GLY A 597 8.96 -8.03 20.29
CA GLY A 597 10.28 -7.46 20.04
C GLY A 597 10.32 -6.83 18.65
N ASP A 598 11.45 -6.23 18.29
CA ASP A 598 11.63 -5.69 16.94
C ASP A 598 11.91 -6.83 15.94
N ARG A 599 11.66 -6.59 14.65
CA ARG A 599 12.16 -7.48 13.58
C ARG A 599 13.60 -7.09 13.27
N TRP A 600 14.46 -8.09 13.16
CA TRP A 600 15.86 -7.96 12.78
C TRP A 600 16.15 -8.87 11.60
N ASP A 601 16.83 -8.33 10.59
CA ASP A 601 17.29 -9.10 9.45
C ASP A 601 18.57 -8.50 8.84
N LEU A 602 19.19 -9.30 7.98
CA LEU A 602 20.28 -8.88 7.12
C LEU A 602 19.91 -9.26 5.69
N VAL A 603 19.81 -8.26 4.82
CA VAL A 603 19.45 -8.47 3.42
C VAL A 603 20.65 -8.28 2.49
N GLY A 604 20.64 -9.04 1.40
CA GLY A 604 21.61 -8.96 0.32
C GLY A 604 20.90 -8.90 -1.03
N GLU A 605 21.43 -8.08 -1.91
CA GLU A 605 20.95 -7.84 -3.26
C GLU A 605 22.11 -8.17 -4.21
N PHE A 606 21.98 -9.23 -5.01
CA PHE A 606 23.04 -9.71 -5.88
C PHE A 606 22.59 -9.66 -7.34
N ALA A 607 23.28 -8.88 -8.17
CA ALA A 607 23.01 -8.87 -9.60
C ALA A 607 23.37 -10.24 -10.20
N ALA A 608 22.41 -10.90 -10.85
CA ALA A 608 22.55 -12.25 -11.36
C ALA A 608 22.40 -12.30 -12.88
N VAL A 609 23.01 -13.31 -13.49
CA VAL A 609 22.82 -13.70 -14.90
C VAL A 609 22.72 -15.23 -14.92
N ASP A 610 21.90 -15.76 -15.84
CA ASP A 610 21.80 -17.20 -16.02
C ASP A 610 23.15 -17.77 -16.47
N ALA A 611 23.54 -18.88 -15.85
CA ALA A 611 24.81 -19.52 -16.16
C ALA A 611 24.78 -20.33 -17.49
N GLN A 612 23.62 -20.42 -18.16
CA GLN A 612 23.40 -21.29 -19.32
C GLN A 612 23.77 -20.69 -20.67
N ASP A 613 24.02 -19.37 -20.77
CA ASP A 613 24.28 -18.71 -22.06
C ASP A 613 25.74 -18.78 -22.54
N ASP A 614 26.66 -19.36 -21.77
CA ASP A 614 28.07 -19.53 -22.18
C ASP A 614 28.38 -20.95 -22.72
N ASP A 615 27.46 -21.92 -22.65
CA ASP A 615 27.70 -23.34 -23.05
C ASP A 615 27.04 -23.70 -24.40
N SER A 616 26.98 -22.77 -25.35
CA SER A 616 26.57 -23.09 -26.72
C SER A 616 27.74 -23.49 -27.63
N GLU A 617 28.74 -24.25 -27.14
CA GLU A 617 29.64 -25.03 -28.01
C GLU A 617 30.06 -26.34 -27.34
N GLU A 618 29.64 -27.44 -28.00
CA GLU A 618 30.19 -28.81 -27.95
C GLU A 618 29.96 -29.65 -26.68
N ASP A 619 28.89 -30.45 -26.70
CA ASP A 619 28.95 -31.83 -26.19
C ASP A 619 28.14 -32.74 -27.15
N ASP A 620 28.83 -33.25 -28.16
CA ASP A 620 28.44 -34.38 -29.00
C ASP A 620 29.08 -35.64 -28.38
N ASP A 621 28.39 -36.24 -27.41
CA ASP A 621 28.76 -37.58 -26.91
C ASP A 621 27.70 -38.58 -27.34
N SER A 622 28.01 -39.24 -28.46
CA SER A 622 27.42 -40.47 -28.93
C SER A 622 27.72 -41.62 -27.96
N GLU A 623 26.71 -42.13 -27.26
CA GLU A 623 26.82 -43.44 -26.60
C GLU A 623 26.44 -44.55 -27.59
N GLU A 624 27.47 -45.26 -28.06
CA GLU A 624 27.40 -46.60 -28.63
C GLU A 624 27.03 -47.60 -27.53
N ASP A 625 25.83 -48.19 -27.59
CA ASP A 625 25.48 -49.38 -26.79
C ASP A 625 25.51 -50.63 -27.71
N ASP A 626 26.58 -51.41 -27.55
CA ASP A 626 26.74 -52.75 -28.12
C ASP A 626 25.84 -53.78 -27.40
N GLU A 627 25.27 -54.66 -28.22
CA GLU A 627 24.43 -55.81 -27.88
C GLU A 627 25.16 -56.91 -27.07
N ASP A 628 24.39 -57.62 -26.22
CA ASP A 628 24.33 -59.09 -26.03
C ASP A 628 23.70 -59.38 -24.64
N GLY A 629 22.68 -60.21 -24.39
CA GLY A 629 21.89 -61.18 -25.15
C GLY A 629 21.09 -62.07 -24.17
N GLU A 630 20.12 -62.80 -24.72
CA GLU A 630 19.33 -63.94 -24.18
C GLU A 630 17.92 -63.73 -23.54
N ALA A 631 16.93 -63.91 -24.42
CA ALA A 631 15.97 -65.02 -24.50
C ALA A 631 14.79 -65.13 -23.51
N GLY A 632 13.58 -65.14 -24.09
CA GLY A 632 12.34 -65.62 -23.48
C GLY A 632 11.12 -65.39 -24.38
N GLU A 633 10.77 -66.41 -25.16
CA GLU A 633 9.61 -66.54 -26.06
C GLU A 633 8.26 -66.31 -25.34
N ASP A 634 7.26 -65.76 -26.06
CA ASP A 634 5.95 -66.41 -26.24
C ASP A 634 5.01 -65.54 -27.12
N ASP A 635 4.72 -66.05 -28.32
CA ASP A 635 3.63 -65.65 -29.22
C ASP A 635 2.26 -66.06 -28.67
N LYS A 636 1.20 -65.29 -29.00
CA LYS A 636 -0.16 -65.81 -29.31
C LYS A 636 -1.15 -64.75 -29.84
N ASP A 637 -1.56 -64.99 -31.09
CA ASP A 637 -2.92 -65.04 -31.67
C ASP A 637 -3.85 -63.80 -31.53
N GLU A 638 -4.18 -63.08 -32.61
CA GLU A 638 -5.14 -63.36 -33.72
C GLU A 638 -6.62 -63.00 -33.42
N ASP A 639 -7.13 -62.12 -34.30
CA ASP A 639 -8.46 -62.02 -34.91
C ASP A 639 -9.73 -61.57 -34.16
N GLY A 640 -10.46 -60.65 -34.82
CA GLY A 640 -11.86 -60.32 -34.55
C GLY A 640 -12.39 -59.12 -35.33
N GLU A 641 -12.93 -59.37 -36.53
CA GLU A 641 -13.56 -58.42 -37.46
C GLU A 641 -14.88 -57.78 -36.96
N ASP A 642 -15.26 -56.71 -37.68
CA ASP A 642 -16.59 -56.41 -38.27
C ASP A 642 -17.48 -55.25 -37.75
N LYS A 643 -17.64 -54.25 -38.66
CA LYS A 643 -18.87 -53.64 -39.23
C LYS A 643 -19.69 -52.59 -38.44
N GLN A 644 -19.77 -51.36 -38.99
CA GLN A 644 -20.92 -50.72 -39.74
C GLN A 644 -22.06 -50.25 -38.82
N GLU A 645 -22.78 -49.14 -38.99
CA GLU A 645 -23.18 -48.25 -40.10
C GLU A 645 -23.81 -46.99 -39.43
N GLU A 646 -23.49 -45.76 -39.86
CA GLU A 646 -24.29 -44.85 -40.74
C GLU A 646 -25.52 -44.12 -40.16
N GLY A 647 -25.64 -42.84 -40.58
CA GLY A 647 -26.85 -41.99 -40.57
C GLY A 647 -26.57 -40.52 -40.23
N THR A 648 -25.95 -39.69 -41.08
CA THR A 648 -26.45 -38.90 -42.25
C THR A 648 -27.58 -37.88 -42.02
N SER A 649 -27.28 -36.62 -42.41
CA SER A 649 -28.08 -35.58 -43.12
C SER A 649 -27.71 -34.16 -42.61
N ASP A 650 -27.02 -33.34 -43.41
CA ASP A 650 -27.51 -32.41 -44.46
C ASP A 650 -28.39 -31.27 -43.88
N SER A 651 -28.26 -29.98 -44.20
CA SER A 651 -27.50 -29.25 -45.22
C SER A 651 -27.60 -27.71 -44.98
N ASP A 652 -26.77 -26.94 -45.70
CA ASP A 652 -27.00 -25.59 -46.28
C ASP A 652 -27.33 -24.38 -45.37
N SER A 653 -27.09 -23.11 -45.67
CA SER A 653 -26.24 -22.30 -46.57
C SER A 653 -26.66 -20.82 -46.31
N TYR A 654 -25.94 -19.84 -46.88
CA TYR A 654 -26.36 -18.43 -47.10
C TYR A 654 -26.09 -17.42 -45.96
N ASP A 655 -25.09 -16.53 -46.07
CA ASP A 655 -25.03 -15.21 -46.79
C ASP A 655 -25.86 -14.09 -46.12
N GLY A 656 -25.13 -13.06 -45.65
CA GLY A 656 -25.67 -11.72 -45.42
C GLY A 656 -24.55 -10.69 -45.20
N ARG A 657 -24.15 -10.01 -46.28
CA ARG A 657 -23.33 -8.77 -46.26
C ARG A 657 -24.01 -7.64 -45.49
N TYR A 658 -23.24 -6.77 -44.84
CA TYR A 658 -23.41 -5.31 -44.88
C TYR A 658 -22.06 -4.61 -44.67
N ASP A 659 -21.79 -3.67 -45.57
CA ASP A 659 -20.63 -2.78 -45.64
C ASP A 659 -20.69 -1.63 -44.63
N ASP A 660 -19.50 -1.02 -44.47
CA ASP A 660 -19.18 0.39 -44.15
C ASP A 660 -19.17 0.88 -42.69
N ASP A 661 -17.94 1.24 -42.30
CA ASP A 661 -17.49 2.50 -41.69
C ASP A 661 -18.05 2.92 -40.31
N GLU A 662 -17.19 2.90 -39.29
CA GLU A 662 -16.65 4.12 -38.69
C GLU A 662 -15.56 3.82 -37.65
N GLU A 663 -14.49 4.61 -37.72
CA GLU A 663 -13.33 4.64 -36.84
C GLU A 663 -13.71 4.67 -35.35
N TRP A 664 -13.13 3.75 -34.57
CA TRP A 664 -13.06 3.90 -33.12
C TRP A 664 -11.61 3.77 -32.64
N LEU A 665 -10.94 4.93 -32.55
CA LEU A 665 -9.77 5.15 -31.73
C LEU A 665 -10.24 5.43 -30.30
N GLY A 666 -9.96 4.52 -29.38
CA GLY A 666 -10.04 4.76 -27.93
C GLY A 666 -9.17 3.70 -27.26
N CYS A 667 -7.94 4.07 -26.94
CA CYS A 667 -7.54 4.43 -25.57
C CYS A 667 -7.74 3.27 -24.60
N SER A 668 -6.67 2.47 -24.50
CA SER A 668 -6.40 1.58 -23.38
C SER A 668 -6.49 2.33 -22.05
N PRO A 669 -7.07 1.71 -21.01
CA PRO A 669 -6.67 1.90 -19.62
C PRO A 669 -5.17 1.60 -19.43
#